data_AF-A0A1S3J8Y0-F1
#
_entry.id   AF-A0A1S3J8Y0-F1
#
_cell.length_a   1.000
_cell.length_b   1.000
_cell.length_c   1.000
_cell.angle_alpha   90.00
_cell.angle_beta   90.00
_cell.angle_gamma   90.00
#
_symmetry.space_group_name_H-M   'P 1'
#
loop_
_entity.id
_entity.type
_entity.pdbx_description
1 polymer ?
#
loop_
_entity_poly.entity_id
_entity_poly.type
_entity_poly.pdbx_seq_one_letter_code
_entity_poly.pdbx_strand_id
1 'polypeptide(L)'
;MASYLRDSEIVSEGLPSIRRRGSSPQRHISSLGDEILSNERPHVRFSGTAPSGLYRERVESPVLFGRPSSPFGRPSSPSTTQTQNRKMLMELQDQVKSYKEELLKKDQLISQLSTVDATNSSRGLSQRSIEIAKLETVFGAERMSAETARGEAAALHVKVEHLQAQNKDLQIQVESKDDKIKEIRKEVEKYKENDARLSSLVQSLRDRLHEAESQSGSLEAAAGRCEVTISSLQKENREAQDRIVELESRLRSHLSEREEAEQKAAAAEKKYQEIWTHIGSALGEDGISPASSSSVDILVRKAKDIIAENAIMKGKLTSLHEALENTELETKASRETIMRLVSEVNREQNASSKYTVEMDNLRMERDNAIMSKRELEQEIKLLKERLDASQRAWNATRHELDEREKRLSHLDREARESSFSVRNYQTQYNAFRETLASILSDAFRTVPPSEDSIKDKIGQLLAANKDKESHIELLESKVKNLQEQFQNQYDLQKESEHRAHRLEVERRDIAERLHKYEADLAAGEVFRDGLRTDKENYLKFMEKMAEVMKMDRISSEIGFDMNGETLLTRAEQLVKLEADALADRSTHIYNLQRKIKTMKEQLESKDLHMDLLRKKIVALEEKLVGRSELEKERDGETIRVRKLQKQNEKYQVLLQEARVEITDLKAQLMDSTNLKIKTMEQEKELAGLEKTVSELEKIRHKQAKKIAGLKNDFEATENEFAEKKSSSLNTVQALSSELRTTKQLLEDTSKRERQLVDLRQVISRMLGLDVNTLAIPDYEIISRLEKLIQTHHAHTITAAGLESALEDMEDGFIRGYQDARVVLAATPRRSRSPTRAKTRARSMSPVRRDPRSY
;
A
#
# COMPACT_ATOMS: atom_id res chain seq x y z
N MET A 1 -2.72 28.57 -58.12
CA MET A 1 -3.91 29.42 -57.93
C MET A 1 -4.11 29.55 -56.42
N ALA A 2 -3.51 30.57 -55.80
CA ALA A 2 -4.03 31.95 -55.74
C ALA A 2 -5.27 31.98 -54.81
N SER A 3 -5.16 32.32 -53.51
CA SER A 3 -4.78 33.60 -52.87
C SER A 3 -5.98 34.48 -52.52
N TYR A 4 -5.79 35.26 -51.45
CA TYR A 4 -6.51 36.46 -50.98
C TYR A 4 -7.59 36.22 -49.91
N LEU A 5 -7.38 36.59 -48.64
CA LEU A 5 -7.11 37.92 -48.03
C LEU A 5 -8.38 38.77 -47.90
N ARG A 6 -8.64 39.25 -46.67
CA ARG A 6 -8.69 40.67 -46.24
C ARG A 6 -9.10 40.73 -44.75
N ASP A 7 -8.27 41.27 -43.85
CA ASP A 7 -8.03 42.71 -43.55
C ASP A 7 -9.18 43.24 -42.66
N SER A 8 -9.04 44.00 -41.55
CA SER A 8 -8.02 44.92 -40.98
C SER A 8 -8.35 45.10 -39.47
N GLU A 9 -7.39 45.20 -38.54
CA GLU A 9 -6.74 46.42 -37.97
C GLU A 9 -7.73 47.51 -37.48
N ILE A 10 -7.62 48.13 -36.28
CA ILE A 10 -6.63 49.15 -35.86
C ILE A 10 -6.77 49.41 -34.32
N VAL A 11 -5.73 49.23 -33.49
CA VAL A 11 -4.75 50.19 -32.84
C VAL A 11 -5.20 50.92 -31.57
N SER A 12 -4.44 50.71 -30.46
CA SER A 12 -3.70 51.71 -29.64
C SER A 12 -3.31 51.05 -28.29
N GLU A 13 -2.06 50.62 -28.11
CA GLU A 13 -0.89 51.35 -27.56
C GLU A 13 -0.88 51.51 -26.03
N GLY A 14 0.17 50.94 -25.39
CA GLY A 14 0.47 51.08 -23.96
C GLY A 14 1.39 50.00 -23.38
N LEU A 15 2.66 49.98 -23.80
CA LEU A 15 3.80 49.23 -23.21
C LEU A 15 4.32 49.91 -21.92
N PRO A 16 5.32 49.37 -21.17
CA PRO A 16 5.73 47.98 -20.93
C PRO A 16 6.11 47.67 -19.45
N SER A 17 6.09 46.40 -19.03
CA SER A 17 7.28 45.75 -18.42
C SER A 17 7.13 44.25 -18.14
N ILE A 18 7.88 43.48 -18.95
CA ILE A 18 8.82 42.41 -18.59
C ILE A 18 8.30 41.19 -17.79
N ARG A 19 8.06 40.11 -18.57
CA ARG A 19 8.55 38.71 -18.44
C ARG A 19 8.71 38.15 -17.00
N ARG A 20 8.17 36.98 -16.65
CA ARG A 20 8.42 35.65 -17.26
C ARG A 20 7.33 34.61 -16.92
N ARG A 21 7.15 33.68 -17.87
CA ARG A 21 6.36 32.44 -17.84
C ARG A 21 6.68 31.52 -16.66
N GLY A 22 5.68 30.74 -16.23
CA GLY A 22 5.87 29.52 -15.46
C GLY A 22 4.54 28.87 -15.08
N SER A 23 3.97 28.14 -16.03
CA SER A 23 2.78 27.31 -15.91
C SER A 23 2.93 26.18 -14.89
N SER A 24 1.85 25.93 -14.15
CA SER A 24 1.46 24.69 -13.47
C SER A 24 1.50 23.48 -14.45
N PRO A 25 1.41 22.19 -14.03
CA PRO A 25 0.53 21.68 -12.97
C PRO A 25 1.05 20.50 -12.11
N GLN A 26 0.24 20.24 -11.08
CA GLN A 26 0.11 19.05 -10.22
C GLN A 26 0.60 17.71 -10.82
N ARG A 27 1.10 16.81 -9.95
CA ARG A 27 0.34 15.62 -9.47
C ARG A 27 1.12 14.79 -8.44
N HIS A 28 0.36 14.37 -7.43
CA HIS A 28 0.33 13.10 -6.68
C HIS A 28 1.60 12.24 -6.55
N ILE A 29 1.90 11.87 -5.30
CA ILE A 29 2.37 10.51 -4.97
C ILE A 29 1.57 9.98 -3.78
N SER A 30 1.09 8.76 -3.95
CA SER A 30 0.36 7.91 -3.02
C SER A 30 1.27 6.80 -2.47
N SER A 31 1.10 6.54 -1.17
CA SER A 31 1.05 5.23 -0.49
C SER A 31 2.30 4.37 -0.24
N LEU A 32 2.15 3.59 0.85
CA LEU A 32 2.82 2.36 1.32
C LEU A 32 4.08 2.62 2.14
N GLY A 33 4.10 2.34 3.46
CA GLY A 33 3.80 1.07 4.15
C GLY A 33 5.15 0.57 4.69
N ASP A 34 5.37 -0.05 5.84
CA ASP A 34 4.60 -0.74 6.89
C ASP A 34 5.58 -0.83 8.10
N GLU A 35 5.12 -0.68 9.35
CA GLU A 35 4.94 -1.81 10.31
C GLU A 35 6.30 -2.36 10.84
N ILE A 36 6.61 -2.32 12.15
CA ILE A 36 6.40 -3.46 13.08
C ILE A 36 7.07 -3.12 14.44
N LEU A 37 6.32 -3.33 15.54
CA LEU A 37 6.67 -3.84 16.89
C LEU A 37 7.87 -3.22 17.66
N SER A 38 7.95 -3.18 19.00
CA SER A 38 7.12 -3.43 20.18
C SER A 38 8.08 -3.26 21.37
N ASN A 39 7.56 -2.84 22.53
CA ASN A 39 8.06 -3.12 23.89
C ASN A 39 9.56 -3.09 24.19
N GLU A 40 9.97 -2.23 25.14
CA GLU A 40 10.31 -2.65 26.50
C GLU A 40 10.72 -1.44 27.37
N ARG A 41 10.01 -1.24 28.48
CA ARG A 41 10.53 -0.60 29.71
C ARG A 41 11.29 -1.68 30.50
N PRO A 42 12.30 -1.33 31.31
CA PRO A 42 12.05 -0.99 32.73
C PRO A 42 12.93 0.20 33.22
N HIS A 43 12.42 1.17 33.98
CA HIS A 43 12.09 1.21 35.41
C HIS A 43 13.29 1.36 36.40
N VAL A 44 13.33 2.56 37.00
CA VAL A 44 13.69 2.97 38.40
C VAL A 44 15.17 2.91 38.84
N ARG A 45 15.76 4.08 39.19
CA ARG A 45 15.94 4.52 40.60
C ARG A 45 16.55 5.92 40.76
N PHE A 46 16.04 6.56 41.82
CA PHE A 46 16.30 7.87 42.40
C PHE A 46 17.60 7.90 43.24
N SER A 47 18.29 9.04 43.20
CA SER A 47 18.91 9.79 44.33
C SER A 47 19.81 10.87 43.70
N GLY A 48 19.65 12.18 43.86
CA GLY A 48 19.29 12.94 45.06
C GLY A 48 20.56 13.49 45.69
N THR A 49 20.92 14.76 45.42
CA THR A 49 21.40 15.80 46.36
C THR A 49 22.08 16.97 45.62
N ALA A 50 21.73 18.18 46.03
CA ALA A 50 22.15 19.49 45.53
C ALA A 50 23.35 20.05 46.37
N PRO A 51 23.58 21.37 46.48
CA PRO A 51 24.22 22.29 45.51
C PRO A 51 25.35 23.15 46.17
N SER A 52 25.73 24.26 45.51
CA SER A 52 26.58 25.40 45.95
C SER A 52 28.02 25.32 45.44
N GLY A 53 28.68 26.35 44.91
CA GLY A 53 28.36 27.76 44.72
C GLY A 53 29.67 28.58 44.66
N LEU A 54 29.65 29.62 43.83
CA LEU A 54 30.41 30.89 43.93
C LEU A 54 31.76 31.12 43.21
N TYR A 55 31.82 32.38 42.70
CA TYR A 55 32.93 33.22 42.19
C TYR A 55 33.37 33.00 40.73
N ARG A 56 33.13 33.85 39.72
CA ARG A 56 33.00 35.33 39.48
C ARG A 56 34.28 35.96 38.90
N GLU A 57 34.11 36.52 37.68
CA GLU A 57 34.84 37.63 36.99
C GLU A 57 36.32 37.41 36.60
N ARG A 58 36.87 37.89 35.45
CA ARG A 58 36.64 38.98 34.48
C ARG A 58 37.20 38.53 33.11
N VAL A 59 36.53 38.71 31.97
CA VAL A 59 36.51 39.87 31.04
C VAL A 59 37.88 40.43 30.68
N GLU A 60 38.33 40.19 29.44
CA GLU A 60 38.70 41.23 28.46
C GLU A 60 38.91 40.62 27.05
N SER A 61 38.30 41.27 26.05
CA SER A 61 38.57 41.18 24.61
C SER A 61 38.92 42.61 24.16
N PRO A 62 39.71 42.87 23.10
CA PRO A 62 39.16 42.87 21.72
C PRO A 62 40.14 42.43 20.59
N VAL A 63 39.68 41.73 19.54
CA VAL A 63 39.40 42.20 18.14
C VAL A 63 40.62 42.90 17.45
N LEU A 64 41.23 42.43 16.34
CA LEU A 64 40.75 42.53 14.94
C LEU A 64 41.61 41.71 13.92
N PHE A 65 40.88 41.01 13.04
CA PHE A 65 41.02 40.80 11.58
C PHE A 65 42.32 40.35 10.89
N GLY A 66 42.17 39.28 10.10
CA GLY A 66 42.98 38.99 8.91
C GLY A 66 42.88 37.53 8.43
N ARG A 67 41.91 37.21 7.57
CA ARG A 67 41.88 35.99 6.72
C ARG A 67 42.67 36.25 5.42
N PRO A 68 42.89 35.28 4.50
CA PRO A 68 43.09 33.82 4.65
C PRO A 68 44.26 33.28 3.76
N SER A 69 44.73 32.05 3.99
CA SER A 69 45.20 31.13 2.92
C SER A 69 45.52 29.72 3.46
N SER A 70 45.41 28.74 2.56
CA SER A 70 45.38 27.28 2.77
C SER A 70 46.80 26.66 2.73
N PRO A 71 47.02 25.31 2.67
CA PRO A 71 47.57 24.55 3.80
C PRO A 71 48.84 23.72 3.45
N PHE A 72 49.76 23.46 4.39
CA PHE A 72 50.77 22.41 4.21
C PHE A 72 51.37 21.95 5.55
N GLY A 73 51.32 20.62 5.80
CA GLY A 73 52.22 19.79 6.64
C GLY A 73 52.33 20.14 8.14
N ARG A 74 52.48 19.23 9.09
CA ARG A 74 52.66 17.78 9.16
C ARG A 74 52.42 17.39 10.65
N PRO A 75 52.17 16.11 10.96
CA PRO A 75 51.67 15.66 12.26
C PRO A 75 52.76 15.11 13.18
N SER A 76 52.43 15.08 14.47
CA SER A 76 53.13 14.41 15.57
C SER A 76 52.55 13.01 15.85
N SER A 77 53.49 12.05 15.98
CA SER A 77 53.54 10.79 16.76
C SER A 77 52.36 9.79 16.81
N PRO A 78 52.62 8.47 16.62
CA PRO A 78 51.59 7.44 16.50
C PRO A 78 51.29 6.71 17.82
N SER A 79 50.02 6.33 18.00
CA SER A 79 49.53 5.45 19.05
C SER A 79 49.61 3.96 18.64
N THR A 80 49.61 3.13 19.67
CA THR A 80 50.02 1.72 19.79
C THR A 80 49.30 0.69 18.89
N THR A 81 48.33 1.09 18.06
CA THR A 81 47.55 0.18 17.20
C THR A 81 48.24 -0.18 15.88
N GLN A 82 49.20 0.61 15.39
CA GLN A 82 49.94 0.29 14.16
C GLN A 82 50.91 -0.89 14.32
N THR A 83 51.43 -1.14 15.53
CA THR A 83 52.41 -2.21 15.78
C THR A 83 51.77 -3.60 15.77
N GLN A 84 50.51 -3.73 16.22
CA GLN A 84 49.76 -4.98 16.14
C GLN A 84 49.38 -5.33 14.70
N ASN A 85 48.93 -4.34 13.92
CA ASN A 85 48.61 -4.56 12.51
C ASN A 85 49.86 -4.91 11.68
N ARG A 86 51.03 -4.36 12.03
CA ARG A 86 52.30 -4.73 11.38
C ARG A 86 52.76 -6.14 11.74
N LYS A 87 52.56 -6.60 12.98
CA LYS A 87 52.85 -8.00 13.37
C LYS A 87 51.92 -9.00 12.68
N MET A 88 50.62 -8.71 12.63
CA MET A 88 49.64 -9.56 11.97
C MET A 88 49.86 -9.63 10.45
N LEU A 89 50.25 -8.51 9.83
CA LEU A 89 50.64 -8.49 8.42
C LEU A 89 51.90 -9.32 8.17
N MET A 90 52.87 -9.29 9.10
CA MET A 90 54.11 -10.07 8.99
C MET A 90 53.89 -11.57 9.19
N GLU A 91 53.01 -11.98 10.13
CA GLU A 91 52.55 -13.37 10.29
C GLU A 91 51.80 -13.89 9.06
N LEU A 92 50.91 -13.07 8.46
CA LEU A 92 50.25 -13.43 7.21
C LEU A 92 51.24 -13.53 6.04
N GLN A 93 52.26 -12.67 6.01
CA GLN A 93 53.29 -12.71 4.98
C GLN A 93 54.21 -13.93 5.11
N ASP A 94 54.49 -14.38 6.33
CA ASP A 94 55.26 -15.59 6.61
C ASP A 94 54.43 -16.87 6.35
N GLN A 95 53.13 -16.85 6.63
CA GLN A 95 52.21 -17.93 6.24
C GLN A 95 52.10 -18.07 4.72
N VAL A 96 52.01 -16.96 3.99
CA VAL A 96 51.99 -16.97 2.52
C VAL A 96 53.32 -17.46 1.93
N LYS A 97 54.47 -17.16 2.56
CA LYS A 97 55.76 -17.72 2.16
C LYS A 97 55.85 -19.22 2.41
N SER A 98 55.38 -19.69 3.57
CA SER A 98 55.32 -21.12 3.89
C SER A 98 54.45 -21.90 2.89
N TYR A 99 53.28 -21.39 2.52
CA TYR A 99 52.43 -22.03 1.52
C TYR A 99 53.03 -21.98 0.11
N LYS A 100 53.79 -20.94 -0.24
CA LYS A 100 54.54 -20.89 -1.52
C LYS A 100 55.69 -21.88 -1.56
N GLU A 101 56.40 -22.09 -0.45
CA GLU A 101 57.46 -23.10 -0.35
C GLU A 101 56.89 -24.53 -0.39
N GLU A 102 55.71 -24.78 0.21
CA GLU A 102 55.01 -26.07 0.07
C GLU A 102 54.52 -26.34 -1.34
N LEU A 103 54.02 -25.30 -2.05
CA LEU A 103 53.65 -25.42 -3.46
C LEU A 103 54.87 -25.71 -4.34
N LEU A 104 56.00 -25.04 -4.12
CA LEU A 104 57.26 -25.32 -4.84
C LEU A 104 57.78 -26.74 -4.57
N LYS A 105 57.64 -27.26 -3.34
CA LYS A 105 57.99 -28.66 -3.02
C LYS A 105 57.06 -29.65 -3.71
N LYS A 106 55.75 -29.35 -3.80
CA LYS A 106 54.78 -30.18 -4.53
C LYS A 106 55.02 -30.15 -6.04
N ASP A 107 55.36 -29.00 -6.61
CA ASP A 107 55.71 -28.87 -8.02
C ASP A 107 57.05 -29.55 -8.35
N GLN A 108 58.02 -29.54 -7.43
CA GLN A 108 59.25 -30.33 -7.55
C GLN A 108 58.99 -31.84 -7.48
N LEU A 109 58.05 -32.28 -6.63
CA LEU A 109 57.62 -33.68 -6.55
C LEU A 109 56.90 -34.14 -7.83
N ILE A 110 56.07 -33.26 -8.42
CA ILE A 110 55.40 -33.51 -9.70
C ILE A 110 56.42 -33.54 -10.86
N SER A 111 57.44 -32.68 -10.84
CA SER A 111 58.53 -32.69 -11.82
C SER A 111 59.42 -33.95 -11.70
N GLN A 112 59.64 -34.45 -10.49
CA GLN A 112 60.37 -35.72 -10.23
C GLN A 112 59.55 -36.96 -10.63
N LEU A 113 58.22 -36.91 -10.52
CA LEU A 113 57.32 -37.98 -10.96
C LEU A 113 56.99 -37.93 -12.46
N SER A 114 57.31 -36.83 -13.14
CA SER A 114 57.14 -36.67 -14.60
C SER A 114 58.41 -37.01 -15.40
N THR A 115 59.53 -37.36 -14.76
CA THR A 115 60.82 -37.61 -15.42
C THR A 115 61.36 -39.04 -15.29
N VAL A 116 60.58 -39.96 -14.71
CA VAL A 116 60.90 -41.40 -14.68
C VAL A 116 59.89 -42.13 -15.56
N ASP A 117 60.21 -42.27 -16.84
CA ASP A 117 59.98 -43.49 -17.63
C ASP A 117 60.35 -43.26 -19.11
N ALA A 118 61.66 -43.26 -19.38
CA ALA A 118 62.18 -43.46 -20.73
C ALA A 118 63.64 -43.95 -20.72
N THR A 119 63.91 -45.18 -20.25
CA THR A 119 65.09 -45.95 -20.65
C THR A 119 64.90 -47.47 -20.46
N ASN A 120 64.99 -48.21 -21.58
CA ASN A 120 65.61 -49.54 -21.78
C ASN A 120 65.27 -50.72 -20.83
N SER A 121 65.13 -51.98 -21.28
CA SER A 121 65.08 -52.62 -22.59
C SER A 121 64.82 -54.13 -22.36
N SER A 122 63.99 -54.71 -23.21
CA SER A 122 64.14 -56.06 -23.81
C SER A 122 63.98 -57.36 -22.98
N ARG A 123 63.19 -58.26 -23.62
CA ARG A 123 63.27 -59.74 -23.73
C ARG A 123 62.55 -60.63 -22.70
N GLY A 124 61.65 -61.46 -23.23
CA GLY A 124 61.28 -62.76 -22.67
C GLY A 124 59.89 -63.20 -23.06
N LEU A 125 59.78 -64.17 -23.98
CA LEU A 125 58.56 -64.63 -24.62
C LEU A 125 57.65 -65.51 -23.74
N SER A 126 56.38 -65.54 -24.15
CA SER A 126 55.45 -66.68 -24.10
C SER A 126 54.73 -66.99 -22.78
N GLN A 127 53.49 -66.50 -22.64
CA GLN A 127 52.31 -67.38 -22.51
C GLN A 127 50.98 -66.59 -22.47
N ARG A 128 50.00 -67.15 -23.20
CA ARG A 128 48.55 -67.13 -22.94
C ARG A 128 47.69 -65.93 -23.39
N SER A 129 47.25 -66.10 -24.63
CA SER A 129 46.15 -65.48 -25.38
C SER A 129 44.74 -65.58 -24.78
N ILE A 130 44.50 -65.25 -23.50
CA ILE A 130 43.13 -65.27 -22.90
C ILE A 130 42.75 -63.96 -22.17
N GLU A 131 43.64 -62.94 -22.10
CA GLU A 131 43.34 -61.69 -21.37
C GLU A 131 43.01 -60.47 -22.25
N ILE A 132 43.17 -60.55 -23.57
CA ILE A 132 43.01 -59.40 -24.48
C ILE A 132 41.53 -58.97 -24.64
N ALA A 133 40.58 -59.90 -24.62
CA ALA A 133 39.15 -59.57 -24.74
C ALA A 133 38.54 -58.96 -23.46
N LYS A 134 39.14 -59.20 -22.28
CA LYS A 134 38.71 -58.57 -21.02
C LYS A 134 39.31 -57.18 -20.83
N LEU A 135 40.49 -56.92 -21.37
CA LEU A 135 41.11 -55.60 -21.35
C LEU A 135 40.40 -54.61 -22.29
N GLU A 136 39.93 -55.01 -23.47
CA GLU A 136 39.16 -54.12 -24.37
C GLU A 136 37.78 -53.72 -23.80
N THR A 137 37.10 -54.61 -23.07
CA THR A 137 35.83 -54.27 -22.39
C THR A 137 36.04 -53.35 -21.19
N VAL A 138 37.16 -53.48 -20.47
CA VAL A 138 37.50 -52.62 -19.32
C VAL A 138 37.98 -51.25 -19.82
N PHE A 139 38.85 -51.20 -20.84
CA PHE A 139 39.26 -49.93 -21.46
C PHE A 139 38.12 -49.23 -22.21
N GLY A 140 37.17 -49.97 -22.79
CA GLY A 140 35.95 -49.40 -23.39
C GLY A 140 35.00 -48.81 -22.35
N ALA A 141 34.78 -49.51 -21.24
CA ALA A 141 33.97 -49.02 -20.12
C ALA A 141 34.64 -47.83 -19.40
N GLU A 142 35.96 -47.85 -19.21
CA GLU A 142 36.73 -46.73 -18.68
C GLU A 142 36.74 -45.53 -19.63
N ARG A 143 36.78 -45.76 -20.95
CA ARG A 143 36.71 -44.68 -21.96
C ARG A 143 35.32 -44.05 -22.01
N MET A 144 34.25 -44.85 -21.99
CA MET A 144 32.88 -44.35 -21.91
C MET A 144 32.66 -43.61 -20.58
N SER A 145 33.13 -44.16 -19.46
CA SER A 145 33.10 -43.51 -18.14
C SER A 145 33.87 -42.18 -18.14
N ALA A 146 35.03 -42.12 -18.77
CA ALA A 146 35.82 -40.90 -18.94
C ALA A 146 35.18 -39.89 -19.90
N GLU A 147 34.48 -40.34 -20.94
CA GLU A 147 33.69 -39.48 -21.84
C GLU A 147 32.45 -38.93 -21.13
N THR A 148 31.73 -39.72 -20.32
CA THR A 148 30.66 -39.21 -19.44
C THR A 148 31.19 -38.25 -18.38
N ALA A 149 32.31 -38.56 -17.73
CA ALA A 149 32.93 -37.67 -16.76
C ALA A 149 33.41 -36.35 -17.41
N ARG A 150 33.87 -36.38 -18.67
CA ARG A 150 34.18 -35.18 -19.46
C ARG A 150 32.92 -34.41 -19.84
N GLY A 151 31.85 -35.08 -20.22
CA GLY A 151 30.55 -34.46 -20.50
C GLY A 151 29.94 -33.80 -19.26
N GLU A 152 30.01 -34.48 -18.12
CA GLU A 152 29.60 -33.95 -16.80
C GLU A 152 30.50 -32.79 -16.37
N ALA A 153 31.82 -32.89 -16.55
CA ALA A 153 32.74 -31.79 -16.28
C ALA A 153 32.48 -30.57 -17.18
N ALA A 154 32.17 -30.77 -18.46
CA ALA A 154 31.78 -29.70 -19.39
C ALA A 154 30.44 -29.07 -19.00
N ALA A 155 29.43 -29.89 -18.62
CA ALA A 155 28.14 -29.41 -18.13
C ALA A 155 28.28 -28.61 -16.82
N LEU A 156 29.12 -29.09 -15.90
CA LEU A 156 29.47 -28.36 -14.67
C LEU A 156 30.23 -27.07 -14.99
N HIS A 157 31.12 -27.07 -15.99
CA HIS A 157 31.84 -25.87 -16.41
C HIS A 157 30.88 -24.80 -16.97
N VAL A 158 29.96 -25.18 -17.86
CA VAL A 158 28.90 -24.28 -18.37
C VAL A 158 28.03 -23.76 -17.21
N LYS A 159 27.72 -24.62 -16.23
CA LYS A 159 26.96 -24.21 -15.05
C LYS A 159 27.74 -23.22 -14.17
N VAL A 160 29.05 -23.40 -14.03
CA VAL A 160 29.93 -22.46 -13.33
C VAL A 160 30.02 -21.14 -14.08
N GLU A 161 30.17 -21.14 -15.40
CA GLU A 161 30.16 -19.92 -16.22
C GLU A 161 28.82 -19.18 -16.13
N HIS A 162 27.70 -19.92 -16.15
CA HIS A 162 26.37 -19.34 -15.97
C HIS A 162 26.19 -18.72 -14.58
N LEU A 163 26.60 -19.42 -13.52
CA LEU A 163 26.56 -18.91 -12.15
C LEU A 163 27.53 -17.73 -11.94
N GLN A 164 28.66 -17.69 -12.65
CA GLN A 164 29.58 -16.55 -12.66
C GLN A 164 28.98 -15.34 -13.38
N ALA A 165 28.30 -15.55 -14.50
CA ALA A 165 27.58 -14.49 -15.20
C ALA A 165 26.45 -13.92 -14.32
N GLN A 166 25.65 -14.78 -13.69
CA GLN A 166 24.62 -14.36 -12.74
C GLN A 166 25.20 -13.61 -11.54
N ASN A 167 26.35 -14.04 -11.00
CA ASN A 167 27.02 -13.30 -9.93
C ASN A 167 27.46 -11.90 -10.38
N LYS A 168 28.00 -11.76 -11.60
CA LYS A 168 28.38 -10.45 -12.15
C LYS A 168 27.15 -9.55 -12.34
N ASP A 169 26.06 -10.08 -12.86
CA ASP A 169 24.81 -9.31 -13.04
C ASP A 169 24.24 -8.86 -11.69
N LEU A 170 24.24 -9.75 -10.68
CA LEU A 170 23.84 -9.39 -9.32
C LEU A 170 24.78 -8.35 -8.71
N GLN A 171 26.07 -8.43 -8.96
CA GLN A 171 27.06 -7.47 -8.48
C GLN A 171 26.86 -6.08 -9.09
N ILE A 172 26.61 -6.00 -10.41
CA ILE A 172 26.25 -4.77 -11.11
C ILE A 172 24.94 -4.20 -10.55
N GLN A 173 23.96 -5.08 -10.27
CA GLN A 173 22.69 -4.64 -9.70
C GLN A 173 22.87 -4.07 -8.28
N VAL A 174 23.73 -4.68 -7.46
CA VAL A 174 24.08 -4.17 -6.12
C VAL A 174 24.79 -2.82 -6.24
N GLU A 175 25.77 -2.68 -7.12
CA GLU A 175 26.47 -1.41 -7.37
C GLU A 175 25.50 -0.29 -7.79
N SER A 176 24.54 -0.60 -8.68
CA SER A 176 23.51 0.36 -9.09
C SER A 176 22.59 0.79 -7.95
N LYS A 177 22.25 -0.15 -7.04
CA LYS A 177 21.46 0.14 -5.84
C LYS A 177 22.26 0.96 -4.84
N ASP A 178 23.56 0.68 -4.68
CA ASP A 178 24.45 1.46 -3.83
C ASP A 178 24.61 2.90 -4.32
N ASP A 179 24.68 3.13 -5.63
CA ASP A 179 24.72 4.48 -6.19
C ASP A 179 23.41 5.23 -5.96
N LYS A 180 22.27 4.55 -6.07
CA LYS A 180 20.96 5.13 -5.74
C LYS A 180 20.83 5.45 -4.25
N ILE A 181 21.38 4.61 -3.38
CA ILE A 181 21.47 4.88 -1.94
C ILE A 181 22.36 6.10 -1.66
N LYS A 182 23.50 6.25 -2.36
CA LYS A 182 24.35 7.44 -2.24
C LYS A 182 23.63 8.71 -2.69
N GLU A 183 22.82 8.64 -3.74
CA GLU A 183 22.02 9.77 -4.22
C GLU A 183 20.95 10.18 -3.19
N ILE A 184 20.18 9.22 -2.68
CA ILE A 184 19.20 9.47 -1.62
C ILE A 184 19.87 10.05 -0.37
N ARG A 185 21.06 9.55 0.02
CA ARG A 185 21.82 10.12 1.15
C ARG A 185 22.22 11.58 0.90
N LYS A 186 22.62 11.95 -0.31
CA LYS A 186 22.91 13.36 -0.67
C LYS A 186 21.65 14.23 -0.58
N GLU A 187 20.49 13.72 -0.99
CA GLU A 187 19.23 14.44 -0.84
C GLU A 187 18.82 14.63 0.61
N VAL A 188 18.95 13.58 1.44
CA VAL A 188 18.72 13.65 2.88
C VAL A 188 19.61 14.71 3.54
N GLU A 189 20.89 14.79 3.16
CA GLU A 189 21.76 15.85 3.70
C GLU A 189 21.38 17.26 3.23
N LYS A 190 20.92 17.43 1.98
CA LYS A 190 20.35 18.71 1.54
C LYS A 190 19.12 19.11 2.36
N TYR A 191 18.24 18.16 2.68
CA TYR A 191 17.08 18.44 3.53
C TYR A 191 17.48 18.79 4.96
N LYS A 192 18.45 18.10 5.55
CA LYS A 192 18.99 18.44 6.88
C LYS A 192 19.67 19.82 6.90
N GLU A 193 20.44 20.17 5.88
CA GLU A 193 21.00 21.52 5.75
C GLU A 193 19.91 22.59 5.65
N ASN A 194 18.84 22.32 4.89
CA ASN A 194 17.72 23.23 4.78
C ASN A 194 16.95 23.37 6.09
N ASP A 195 16.73 22.27 6.80
CA ASP A 195 16.10 22.25 8.12
C ASP A 195 16.94 23.01 9.17
N ALA A 196 18.27 22.84 9.15
CA ALA A 196 19.18 23.60 10.00
C ALA A 196 19.13 25.11 9.68
N ARG A 197 19.06 25.49 8.40
CA ARG A 197 18.89 26.89 7.99
C ARG A 197 17.57 27.47 8.46
N LEU A 198 16.46 26.76 8.24
CA LEU A 198 15.13 27.19 8.69
C LEU A 198 15.08 27.29 10.22
N SER A 199 15.66 26.32 10.92
CA SER A 199 15.78 26.34 12.39
C SER A 199 16.58 27.54 12.89
N SER A 200 17.69 27.88 12.22
CA SER A 200 18.49 29.08 12.56
C SER A 200 17.73 30.38 12.29
N LEU A 201 16.92 30.44 11.22
CA LEU A 201 16.08 31.59 10.92
C LEU A 201 14.96 31.74 11.95
N VAL A 202 14.32 30.65 12.34
CA VAL A 202 13.31 30.63 13.41
C VAL A 202 13.92 31.11 14.72
N GLN A 203 15.13 30.67 15.07
CA GLN A 203 15.82 31.15 16.27
C GLN A 203 16.11 32.65 16.18
N SER A 204 16.62 33.14 15.06
CA SER A 204 16.86 34.57 14.85
C SER A 204 15.58 35.41 14.95
N LEU A 205 14.45 34.91 14.44
CA LEU A 205 13.16 35.58 14.56
C LEU A 205 12.64 35.59 15.99
N ARG A 206 12.84 34.50 16.75
CA ARG A 206 12.52 34.43 18.18
C ARG A 206 13.36 35.39 19.01
N ASP A 207 14.65 35.49 18.73
CA ASP A 207 15.54 36.43 19.42
C ASP A 207 15.10 37.89 19.15
N ARG A 208 14.71 38.19 17.91
CA ARG A 208 14.21 39.52 17.53
C ARG A 208 12.85 39.85 18.17
N LEU A 209 11.99 38.85 18.32
CA LEU A 209 10.72 38.99 19.05
C LEU A 209 10.99 39.30 20.52
N HIS A 210 11.88 38.53 21.15
CA HIS A 210 12.25 38.72 22.55
C HIS A 210 12.91 40.09 22.80
N GLU A 211 13.72 40.58 21.86
CA GLU A 211 14.29 41.91 21.94
C GLU A 211 13.21 43.00 21.84
N ALA A 212 12.24 42.85 20.93
CA ALA A 212 11.11 43.76 20.81
C ALA A 212 10.20 43.75 22.05
N GLU A 213 9.95 42.57 22.64
CA GLU A 213 9.20 42.42 23.89
C GLU A 213 9.93 43.09 25.07
N SER A 214 11.25 42.93 25.16
CA SER A 214 12.09 43.61 26.17
C SER A 214 12.06 45.13 26.01
N GLN A 215 12.14 45.62 24.76
CA GLN A 215 12.01 47.05 24.46
C GLN A 215 10.62 47.59 24.84
N SER A 216 9.55 46.83 24.56
CA SER A 216 8.19 47.19 24.96
C SER A 216 8.05 47.29 26.48
N GLY A 217 8.57 46.30 27.23
CA GLY A 217 8.55 46.33 28.69
C GLY A 217 9.35 47.50 29.29
N SER A 218 10.47 47.87 28.67
CA SER A 218 11.25 49.06 29.06
C SER A 218 10.49 50.37 28.83
N LEU A 219 9.78 50.48 27.71
CA LEU A 219 8.93 51.64 27.40
C LEU A 219 7.73 51.73 28.34
N GLU A 220 7.11 50.61 28.69
CA GLU A 220 6.01 50.55 29.66
C GLU A 220 6.49 50.97 31.06
N ALA A 221 7.67 50.51 31.49
CA ALA A 221 8.28 50.96 32.73
C ALA A 221 8.63 52.47 32.71
N ALA A 222 9.02 53.02 31.55
CA ALA A 222 9.23 54.45 31.38
C ALA A 222 7.91 55.24 31.43
N ALA A 223 6.85 54.74 30.80
CA ALA A 223 5.52 55.33 30.84
C ALA A 223 4.96 55.38 32.27
N GLY A 224 5.12 54.30 33.04
CA GLY A 224 4.73 54.27 34.46
C GLY A 224 5.48 55.31 35.31
N ARG A 225 6.79 55.54 35.05
CA ARG A 225 7.54 56.62 35.71
C ARG A 225 7.02 58.02 35.35
N CYS A 226 6.68 58.24 34.07
CA CYS A 226 6.09 59.49 33.62
C CYS A 226 4.71 59.71 34.28
N GLU A 227 3.90 58.68 34.40
CA GLU A 227 2.58 58.74 35.04
C GLU A 227 2.68 59.10 36.53
N VAL A 228 3.62 58.49 37.26
CA VAL A 228 3.91 58.87 38.65
C VAL A 228 4.34 60.33 38.76
N THR A 229 5.18 60.81 37.84
CA THR A 229 5.63 62.21 37.81
C THR A 229 4.47 63.17 37.52
N ILE A 230 3.59 62.83 36.57
CA ILE A 230 2.38 63.61 36.25
C ILE A 230 1.45 63.65 37.47
N SER A 231 1.23 62.52 38.15
CA SER A 231 0.40 62.48 39.35
C SER A 231 0.96 63.34 40.47
N SER A 232 2.29 63.41 40.63
CA SER A 232 2.95 64.29 41.60
C SER A 232 2.71 65.76 41.28
N LEU A 233 2.91 66.17 40.02
CA LEU A 233 2.69 67.54 39.58
C LEU A 233 1.21 67.94 39.67
N GLN A 234 0.27 67.03 39.39
CA GLN A 234 -1.15 67.27 39.58
C GLN A 234 -1.52 67.49 41.05
N LYS A 235 -0.86 66.78 41.98
CA LYS A 235 -1.04 66.98 43.42
C LYS A 235 -0.51 68.34 43.86
N GLU A 236 0.69 68.71 43.45
CA GLU A 236 1.27 70.04 43.75
C GLU A 236 0.41 71.19 43.21
N ASN A 237 -0.16 71.01 42.00
CA ASN A 237 -1.04 72.02 41.42
C ASN A 237 -2.36 72.17 42.21
N ARG A 238 -2.91 71.07 42.74
CA ARG A 238 -4.07 71.14 43.65
C ARG A 238 -3.73 71.86 44.95
N GLU A 239 -2.59 71.56 45.56
CA GLU A 239 -2.14 72.22 46.79
C GLU A 239 -1.85 73.72 46.59
N ALA A 240 -1.38 74.11 45.40
CA ALA A 240 -1.24 75.53 45.04
C ALA A 240 -2.61 76.20 44.87
N GLN A 241 -3.57 75.52 44.26
CA GLN A 241 -4.94 76.02 44.10
C GLN A 241 -5.63 76.23 45.45
N ASP A 242 -5.47 75.28 46.39
CA ASP A 242 -6.02 75.39 47.74
C ASP A 242 -5.42 76.59 48.51
N ARG A 243 -4.12 76.86 48.33
CA ARG A 243 -3.46 78.04 48.91
C ARG A 243 -3.96 79.35 48.34
N ILE A 244 -4.30 79.40 47.04
CA ILE A 244 -4.91 80.57 46.44
C ILE A 244 -6.26 80.86 47.10
N VAL A 245 -7.10 79.82 47.26
CA VAL A 245 -8.41 79.96 47.92
C VAL A 245 -8.28 80.42 49.37
N GLU A 246 -7.31 79.88 50.13
CA GLU A 246 -7.04 80.32 51.51
C GLU A 246 -6.62 81.80 51.58
N LEU A 247 -5.73 82.24 50.69
CA LEU A 247 -5.29 83.64 50.60
C LEU A 247 -6.43 84.58 50.20
N GLU A 248 -7.28 84.16 49.27
CA GLU A 248 -8.50 84.90 48.91
C GLU A 248 -9.46 85.03 50.09
N SER A 249 -9.61 83.98 50.91
CA SER A 249 -10.43 84.03 52.13
C SER A 249 -9.86 84.99 53.16
N ARG A 250 -8.55 85.01 53.38
CA ARG A 250 -7.89 85.96 54.29
C ARG A 250 -8.02 87.39 53.81
N LEU A 251 -7.93 87.62 52.49
CA LEU A 251 -8.13 88.95 51.90
C LEU A 251 -9.55 89.47 52.15
N ARG A 252 -10.57 88.62 51.99
CA ARG A 252 -11.97 88.98 52.31
C ARG A 252 -12.16 89.31 53.79
N SER A 253 -11.53 88.57 54.70
CA SER A 253 -11.56 88.85 56.14
C SER A 253 -10.99 90.23 56.46
N HIS A 254 -9.82 90.58 55.91
CA HIS A 254 -9.20 91.88 56.15
C HIS A 254 -10.00 93.05 55.56
N LEU A 255 -10.71 92.84 54.44
CA LEU A 255 -11.61 93.86 53.89
C LEU A 255 -12.80 94.13 54.83
N SER A 256 -13.38 93.07 55.41
CA SER A 256 -14.47 93.20 56.40
C SER A 256 -14.01 93.90 57.68
N GLU A 257 -12.82 93.58 58.18
CA GLU A 257 -12.21 94.25 59.35
C GLU A 257 -11.98 95.75 59.08
N ARG A 258 -11.59 96.12 57.85
CA ARG A 258 -11.40 97.51 57.44
C ARG A 258 -12.72 98.29 57.44
N GLU A 259 -13.79 97.72 56.88
CA GLU A 259 -15.13 98.35 56.88
C GLU A 259 -15.66 98.56 58.30
N GLU A 260 -15.47 97.59 59.21
CA GLU A 260 -15.85 97.75 60.61
C GLU A 260 -15.07 98.87 61.32
N ALA A 261 -13.78 99.03 61.01
CA ALA A 261 -12.96 100.10 61.57
C ALA A 261 -13.41 101.49 61.07
N GLU A 262 -13.81 101.58 59.80
CA GLU A 262 -14.30 102.80 59.16
C GLU A 262 -15.66 103.26 59.74
N GLN A 263 -16.57 102.31 60.02
CA GLN A 263 -17.85 102.60 60.69
C GLN A 263 -17.67 103.09 62.15
N LYS A 264 -16.70 102.54 62.88
CA LYS A 264 -16.39 102.96 64.27
C LYS A 264 -15.81 104.38 64.32
N ALA A 265 -15.03 104.78 63.31
CA ALA A 265 -14.51 106.15 63.20
C ALA A 265 -15.63 107.18 62.96
N ALA A 266 -16.58 106.89 62.06
CA ALA A 266 -17.71 107.76 61.76
C ALA A 266 -18.66 107.98 62.97
N ALA A 267 -18.79 107.00 63.85
CA ALA A 267 -19.61 107.09 65.06
C ALA A 267 -18.99 107.97 66.17
N ALA A 268 -17.66 108.13 66.19
CA ALA A 268 -16.95 108.95 67.17
C ALA A 268 -17.03 110.46 66.84
N GLU A 269 -17.07 110.80 65.55
CA GLU A 269 -17.11 112.18 65.06
C GLU A 269 -18.47 112.86 65.34
N LYS A 270 -19.56 112.08 65.31
CA LYS A 270 -20.93 112.55 65.61
C LYS A 270 -21.16 112.89 67.10
N LYS A 271 -20.49 112.16 68.02
CA LYS A 271 -20.61 112.36 69.47
C LYS A 271 -19.86 113.60 70.00
N TYR A 272 -18.87 114.10 69.25
CA TYR A 272 -18.11 115.30 69.63
C TYR A 272 -18.84 116.62 69.30
N GLN A 273 -19.73 116.62 68.31
CA GLN A 273 -20.52 117.80 67.89
C GLN A 273 -21.77 118.04 68.77
N GLU A 274 -22.30 117.00 69.42
CA GLU A 274 -23.49 117.06 70.27
C GLU A 274 -23.19 117.60 71.69
N ILE A 275 -21.97 117.44 72.19
CA ILE A 275 -21.57 117.88 73.55
C ILE A 275 -21.40 119.41 73.63
N TRP A 276 -20.96 120.06 72.56
CA TRP A 276 -20.74 121.52 72.52
C TRP A 276 -22.03 122.34 72.47
N THR A 277 -23.09 121.80 71.87
CA THR A 277 -24.40 122.46 71.76
C THR A 277 -25.25 122.29 73.03
N HIS A 278 -24.98 121.23 73.82
CA HIS A 278 -25.66 120.96 75.09
C HIS A 278 -25.13 121.76 76.29
N ILE A 279 -23.88 122.25 76.25
CA ILE A 279 -23.33 123.13 77.29
C ILE A 279 -23.78 124.59 77.09
N GLY A 280 -23.95 125.04 75.85
CA GLY A 280 -24.43 126.40 75.55
C GLY A 280 -25.93 126.63 75.77
N SER A 281 -26.75 125.57 75.74
CA SER A 281 -28.22 125.65 75.86
C SER A 281 -28.73 125.42 77.29
N ALA A 282 -27.96 124.72 78.14
CA ALA A 282 -28.33 124.41 79.52
C ALA A 282 -28.19 125.58 80.52
N LEU A 283 -27.58 126.70 80.12
CA LEU A 283 -27.37 127.88 80.96
C LEU A 283 -27.70 129.19 80.24
N GLY A 284 -28.67 129.16 79.32
CA GLY A 284 -29.09 130.34 78.54
C GLY A 284 -29.71 131.46 79.39
N GLU A 285 -28.88 132.22 80.10
CA GLU A 285 -29.01 133.66 80.22
C GLU A 285 -27.61 134.29 80.06
N ASP A 286 -27.43 134.96 78.92
CA ASP A 286 -26.51 136.08 78.81
C ASP A 286 -26.90 137.11 79.87
N GLY A 287 -26.24 137.03 81.04
CA GLY A 287 -26.22 138.03 82.10
C GLY A 287 -27.58 138.47 82.66
N ILE A 288 -27.83 138.22 83.95
CA ILE A 288 -28.02 139.26 84.97
C ILE A 288 -28.25 138.64 86.36
N SER A 289 -27.75 139.39 87.34
CA SER A 289 -27.55 139.19 88.78
C SER A 289 -28.79 138.78 89.62
N PRO A 290 -28.60 138.08 90.77
CA PRO A 290 -29.69 137.61 91.61
C PRO A 290 -30.12 138.67 92.64
N ALA A 291 -31.26 139.35 92.41
CA ALA A 291 -32.10 139.94 93.47
C ALA A 291 -33.38 140.60 92.90
N SER A 292 -34.42 139.83 92.55
CA SER A 292 -35.84 140.20 92.78
C SER A 292 -36.78 139.00 92.51
N SER A 293 -37.78 138.82 93.37
CA SER A 293 -38.56 137.58 93.57
C SER A 293 -39.75 137.38 92.62
N SER A 294 -39.51 137.30 91.30
CA SER A 294 -40.53 136.92 90.31
C SER A 294 -40.16 135.67 89.48
N SER A 295 -39.07 134.99 89.83
CA SER A 295 -38.41 133.91 89.05
C SER A 295 -39.03 132.51 89.21
N VAL A 296 -39.89 132.30 90.21
CA VAL A 296 -40.36 130.94 90.58
C VAL A 296 -41.52 130.44 89.70
N ASP A 297 -42.43 131.31 89.25
CA ASP A 297 -43.63 130.89 88.51
C ASP A 297 -43.37 130.52 87.04
N ILE A 298 -42.27 131.00 86.46
CA ILE A 298 -41.84 130.63 85.09
C ILE A 298 -41.18 129.24 85.10
N LEU A 299 -40.46 128.90 86.17
CA LEU A 299 -39.78 127.60 86.34
C LEU A 299 -40.76 126.42 86.48
N VAL A 300 -41.90 126.62 87.14
CA VAL A 300 -42.91 125.56 87.35
C VAL A 300 -43.63 125.17 86.04
N ARG A 301 -43.86 126.14 85.14
CA ARG A 301 -44.45 125.85 83.81
C ARG A 301 -43.51 125.01 82.96
N LYS A 302 -42.22 125.38 82.95
CA LYS A 302 -41.17 124.66 82.22
C LYS A 302 -40.95 123.24 82.74
N ALA A 303 -41.10 123.02 84.06
CA ALA A 303 -41.04 121.69 84.65
C ALA A 303 -42.21 120.77 84.22
N LYS A 304 -43.41 121.31 83.97
CA LYS A 304 -44.56 120.51 83.49
C LYS A 304 -44.39 120.05 82.05
N ASP A 305 -43.86 120.89 81.17
CA ASP A 305 -43.61 120.52 79.77
C ASP A 305 -42.53 119.42 79.67
N ILE A 306 -41.48 119.51 80.50
CA ILE A 306 -40.44 118.47 80.59
C ILE A 306 -41.02 117.12 81.05
N ILE A 307 -41.99 117.10 81.97
CA ILE A 307 -42.62 115.85 82.42
C ILE A 307 -43.44 115.20 81.29
N ALA A 308 -44.16 116.01 80.50
CA ALA A 308 -44.94 115.51 79.36
C ALA A 308 -44.02 114.95 78.25
N GLU A 309 -42.93 115.65 77.92
CA GLU A 309 -41.92 115.13 76.99
C GLU A 309 -41.26 113.86 77.49
N ASN A 310 -40.96 113.76 78.79
CA ASN A 310 -40.38 112.56 79.38
C ASN A 310 -41.32 111.34 79.26
N ALA A 311 -42.64 111.55 79.40
CA ALA A 311 -43.63 110.50 79.17
C ALA A 311 -43.64 110.03 77.69
N ILE A 312 -43.58 110.95 76.74
CA ILE A 312 -43.51 110.62 75.30
C ILE A 312 -42.19 109.91 74.98
N MET A 313 -41.06 110.36 75.54
CA MET A 313 -39.75 109.74 75.33
C MET A 313 -39.69 108.33 75.92
N LYS A 314 -40.32 108.08 77.07
CA LYS A 314 -40.47 106.73 77.60
C LYS A 314 -41.28 105.83 76.67
N GLY A 315 -42.38 106.33 76.08
CA GLY A 315 -43.15 105.59 75.08
C GLY A 315 -42.35 105.30 73.78
N LYS A 316 -41.51 106.24 73.34
CA LYS A 316 -40.57 106.01 72.22
C LYS A 316 -39.50 104.97 72.59
N LEU A 317 -38.98 105.01 73.82
CA LEU A 317 -37.98 104.07 74.29
C LEU A 317 -38.52 102.65 74.38
N THR A 318 -39.75 102.46 74.86
CA THR A 318 -40.40 101.15 74.87
C THR A 318 -40.63 100.64 73.45
N SER A 319 -41.10 101.49 72.53
CA SER A 319 -41.29 101.10 71.12
C SER A 319 -39.96 100.74 70.42
N LEU A 320 -38.89 101.49 70.67
CA LEU A 320 -37.55 101.16 70.14
C LEU A 320 -36.97 99.89 70.77
N HIS A 321 -37.24 99.65 72.06
CA HIS A 321 -36.81 98.43 72.74
C HIS A 321 -37.54 97.20 72.18
N GLU A 322 -38.85 97.28 71.97
CA GLU A 322 -39.65 96.24 71.31
C GLU A 322 -39.18 96.01 69.87
N ALA A 323 -38.88 97.07 69.11
CA ALA A 323 -38.33 96.94 67.76
C ALA A 323 -36.95 96.26 67.76
N LEU A 324 -36.06 96.62 68.69
CA LEU A 324 -34.76 96.00 68.85
C LEU A 324 -34.91 94.51 69.20
N GLU A 325 -35.74 94.18 70.19
CA GLU A 325 -36.01 92.80 70.60
C GLU A 325 -36.57 91.97 69.44
N ASN A 326 -37.50 92.54 68.66
CA ASN A 326 -38.02 91.90 67.45
C ASN A 326 -36.91 91.65 66.41
N THR A 327 -36.02 92.61 66.15
CA THR A 327 -34.89 92.41 65.23
C THR A 327 -33.87 91.39 65.76
N GLU A 328 -33.65 91.31 67.07
CA GLU A 328 -32.81 90.29 67.69
C GLU A 328 -33.42 88.89 67.57
N LEU A 329 -34.74 88.78 67.72
CA LEU A 329 -35.47 87.53 67.49
C LEU A 329 -35.43 87.13 66.01
N GLU A 330 -35.63 88.07 65.08
CA GLU A 330 -35.53 87.83 63.64
C GLU A 330 -34.11 87.40 63.22
N THR A 331 -33.07 88.04 63.76
CA THR A 331 -31.68 87.66 63.48
C THR A 331 -31.29 86.31 64.09
N LYS A 332 -31.83 85.96 65.27
CA LYS A 332 -31.71 84.60 65.82
C LYS A 332 -32.40 83.57 64.93
N ALA A 333 -33.64 83.84 64.51
CA ALA A 333 -34.39 82.95 63.62
C ALA A 333 -33.72 82.79 62.25
N SER A 334 -33.14 83.86 61.69
CA SER A 334 -32.41 83.80 60.43
C SER A 334 -31.10 83.02 60.58
N ARG A 335 -30.34 83.21 61.67
CA ARG A 335 -29.15 82.41 61.97
C ARG A 335 -29.46 80.92 62.11
N GLU A 336 -30.53 80.57 62.81
CA GLU A 336 -30.99 79.18 62.92
C GLU A 336 -31.38 78.60 61.56
N THR A 337 -32.04 79.39 60.71
CA THR A 337 -32.40 78.98 59.35
C THR A 337 -31.17 78.77 58.47
N ILE A 338 -30.18 79.66 58.56
CA ILE A 338 -28.89 79.49 57.88
C ILE A 338 -28.18 78.23 58.38
N MET A 339 -28.13 77.98 59.69
CA MET A 339 -27.51 76.76 60.22
C MET A 339 -28.23 75.49 59.74
N ARG A 340 -29.57 75.51 59.65
CA ARG A 340 -30.34 74.39 59.09
C ARG A 340 -30.00 74.17 57.62
N LEU A 341 -30.02 75.22 56.81
CA LEU A 341 -29.67 75.16 55.38
C LEU A 341 -28.22 74.70 55.16
N VAL A 342 -27.26 75.19 55.95
CA VAL A 342 -25.86 74.73 55.89
C VAL A 342 -25.78 73.24 56.25
N SER A 343 -26.54 72.79 57.26
CA SER A 343 -26.59 71.36 57.61
C SER A 343 -27.23 70.51 56.50
N GLU A 344 -28.25 71.02 55.82
CA GLU A 344 -28.91 70.36 54.68
C GLU A 344 -27.97 70.30 53.48
N VAL A 345 -27.31 71.41 53.13
CA VAL A 345 -26.28 71.47 52.08
C VAL A 345 -25.15 70.51 52.39
N ASN A 346 -24.68 70.43 53.64
CA ASN A 346 -23.62 69.49 54.00
C ASN A 346 -24.09 68.03 53.95
N ARG A 347 -25.35 67.74 54.33
CA ARG A 347 -25.93 66.39 54.15
C ARG A 347 -26.02 66.03 52.67
N GLU A 348 -26.49 66.96 51.84
CA GLU A 348 -26.62 66.76 50.39
C GLU A 348 -25.25 66.63 49.71
N GLN A 349 -24.27 67.43 50.11
CA GLN A 349 -22.89 67.31 49.63
C GLN A 349 -22.28 65.96 49.99
N ASN A 350 -22.52 65.47 51.21
CA ASN A 350 -22.10 64.13 51.64
C ASN A 350 -22.88 63.00 50.93
N ALA A 351 -24.14 63.22 50.56
CA ALA A 351 -24.90 62.28 49.75
C ALA A 351 -24.38 62.26 48.31
N SER A 352 -24.16 63.43 47.71
CA SER A 352 -23.56 63.59 46.39
C SER A 352 -22.17 62.94 46.31
N SER A 353 -21.32 63.10 47.33
CA SER A 353 -19.99 62.47 47.34
C SER A 353 -20.09 60.94 47.40
N LYS A 354 -21.01 60.39 48.19
CA LYS A 354 -21.29 58.93 48.19
C LYS A 354 -21.75 58.45 46.82
N TYR A 355 -22.69 59.14 46.19
CA TYR A 355 -23.16 58.77 44.85
C TYR A 355 -22.05 58.87 43.80
N THR A 356 -21.12 59.83 43.89
CA THR A 356 -19.97 59.88 42.98
C THR A 356 -19.04 58.68 43.16
N VAL A 357 -18.76 58.26 44.40
CA VAL A 357 -17.94 57.06 44.67
C VAL A 357 -18.63 55.80 44.19
N GLU A 358 -19.95 55.66 44.44
CA GLU A 358 -20.73 54.53 43.93
C GLU A 358 -20.75 54.49 42.40
N MET A 359 -20.86 55.64 41.73
CA MET A 359 -20.79 55.74 40.27
C MET A 359 -19.42 55.30 39.74
N ASP A 360 -18.33 55.70 40.40
CA ASP A 360 -16.97 55.29 40.00
C ASP A 360 -16.74 53.79 40.24
N ASN A 361 -17.24 53.24 41.35
CA ASN A 361 -17.21 51.79 41.60
C ASN A 361 -17.99 51.02 40.52
N LEU A 362 -19.20 51.46 40.17
CA LEU A 362 -20.00 50.83 39.11
C LEU A 362 -19.31 50.93 37.73
N ARG A 363 -18.59 52.03 37.46
CA ARG A 363 -17.79 52.17 36.24
C ARG A 363 -16.64 51.17 36.21
N MET A 364 -15.91 51.02 37.31
CA MET A 364 -14.84 50.02 37.44
C MET A 364 -15.40 48.59 37.28
N GLU A 365 -16.52 48.26 37.93
CA GLU A 365 -17.18 46.96 37.79
C GLU A 365 -17.61 46.69 36.36
N ARG A 366 -18.19 47.68 35.67
CA ARG A 366 -18.52 47.60 34.24
C ARG A 366 -17.28 47.31 33.41
N ASP A 367 -16.19 48.03 33.63
CA ASP A 367 -14.96 47.86 32.83
C ASP A 367 -14.33 46.50 33.07
N ASN A 368 -14.32 46.02 34.31
CA ASN A 368 -13.91 44.65 34.66
C ASN A 368 -14.79 43.60 33.97
N ALA A 369 -16.11 43.79 33.98
CA ALA A 369 -17.05 42.88 33.30
C ALA A 369 -16.85 42.89 31.78
N ILE A 370 -16.55 44.05 31.18
CA ILE A 370 -16.23 44.15 29.75
C ILE A 370 -14.92 43.42 29.43
N MET A 371 -13.89 43.55 30.27
CA MET A 371 -12.63 42.83 30.09
C MET A 371 -12.83 41.31 30.19
N SER A 372 -13.52 40.84 31.23
CA SER A 372 -13.85 39.42 31.38
C SER A 372 -14.69 38.88 30.22
N LYS A 373 -15.65 39.67 29.71
CA LYS A 373 -16.39 39.32 28.49
C LYS A 373 -15.46 39.14 27.28
N ARG A 374 -14.51 40.05 27.06
CA ARG A 374 -13.55 39.95 25.94
C ARG A 374 -12.66 38.72 26.06
N GLU A 375 -12.22 38.38 27.27
CA GLU A 375 -11.45 37.15 27.54
C GLU A 375 -12.26 35.90 27.18
N LEU A 376 -13.51 35.81 27.63
CA LEU A 376 -14.41 34.71 27.28
C LEU A 376 -14.71 34.66 25.77
N GLU A 377 -14.87 35.80 25.10
CA GLU A 377 -15.05 35.85 23.64
C GLU A 377 -13.82 35.30 22.89
N GLN A 378 -12.61 35.61 23.37
CA GLN A 378 -11.37 35.05 22.83
C GLN A 378 -11.26 33.55 23.09
N GLU A 379 -11.61 33.09 24.31
CA GLU A 379 -11.62 31.67 24.64
C GLU A 379 -12.63 30.90 23.77
N ILE A 380 -13.84 31.42 23.59
CA ILE A 380 -14.85 30.84 22.69
C ILE A 380 -14.31 30.76 21.26
N LYS A 381 -13.60 31.78 20.78
CA LYS A 381 -12.99 31.76 19.45
C LYS A 381 -11.93 30.65 19.33
N LEU A 382 -11.02 30.54 20.31
CA LEU A 382 -10.00 29.49 20.35
C LEU A 382 -10.61 28.09 20.42
N LEU A 383 -11.67 27.92 21.22
CA LEU A 383 -12.39 26.64 21.32
C LEU A 383 -13.08 26.28 20.00
N LYS A 384 -13.66 27.25 19.28
CA LYS A 384 -14.21 27.03 17.93
C LYS A 384 -13.13 26.63 16.93
N GLU A 385 -11.99 27.33 16.91
CA GLU A 385 -10.87 27.00 16.04
C GLU A 385 -10.33 25.58 16.33
N ARG A 386 -10.26 25.19 17.60
CA ARG A 386 -9.87 23.84 18.03
C ARG A 386 -10.91 22.79 17.62
N LEU A 387 -12.20 23.09 17.74
CA LEU A 387 -13.28 22.22 17.28
C LEU A 387 -13.20 22.02 15.77
N ASP A 388 -13.03 23.08 14.99
CA ASP A 388 -12.90 23.03 13.53
C ASP A 388 -11.65 22.26 13.09
N ALA A 389 -10.53 22.40 13.81
CA ALA A 389 -9.33 21.61 13.59
C ALA A 389 -9.56 20.12 13.87
N SER A 390 -10.23 19.80 14.99
CA SER A 390 -10.61 18.43 15.34
C SER A 390 -11.57 17.83 14.31
N GLN A 391 -12.54 18.60 13.84
CA GLN A 391 -13.51 18.16 12.82
C GLN A 391 -12.84 17.87 11.49
N ARG A 392 -11.88 18.72 11.07
CA ARG A 392 -11.06 18.46 9.88
C ARG A 392 -10.21 17.21 10.02
N ALA A 393 -9.56 17.01 11.17
CA ALA A 393 -8.79 15.79 11.45
C ALA A 393 -9.69 14.54 11.43
N TRP A 394 -10.86 14.60 12.06
CA TRP A 394 -11.82 13.49 12.06
C TRP A 394 -12.30 13.16 10.64
N ASN A 395 -12.69 14.18 9.85
CA ASN A 395 -13.08 13.98 8.45
C ASN A 395 -11.96 13.36 7.61
N ALA A 396 -10.70 13.77 7.83
CA ALA A 396 -9.54 13.17 7.16
C ALA A 396 -9.39 11.69 7.53
N THR A 397 -9.42 11.34 8.82
CA THR A 397 -9.34 9.94 9.27
C THR A 397 -10.52 9.09 8.77
N ARG A 398 -11.73 9.68 8.71
CA ARG A 398 -12.90 9.02 8.15
C ARG A 398 -12.72 8.74 6.66
N HIS A 399 -12.15 9.69 5.91
CA HIS A 399 -11.86 9.50 4.49
C HIS A 399 -10.80 8.40 4.27
N GLU A 400 -9.72 8.40 5.06
CA GLU A 400 -8.71 7.35 5.02
C GLU A 400 -9.28 5.96 5.33
N LEU A 401 -10.19 5.86 6.30
CA LEU A 401 -10.89 4.62 6.63
C LEU A 401 -11.74 4.14 5.44
N ASP A 402 -12.50 5.05 4.81
CA ASP A 402 -13.33 4.77 3.64
C ASP A 402 -12.49 4.29 2.44
N GLU A 403 -11.29 4.86 2.26
CA GLU A 403 -10.32 4.37 1.27
C GLU A 403 -9.76 2.99 1.64
N ARG A 404 -9.44 2.74 2.90
CA ARG A 404 -8.96 1.42 3.36
C ARG A 404 -10.04 0.36 3.18
N GLU A 405 -11.30 0.66 3.47
CA GLU A 405 -12.42 -0.26 3.26
C GLU A 405 -12.60 -0.59 1.76
N LYS A 406 -12.48 0.41 0.88
CA LYS A 406 -12.44 0.17 -0.57
C LYS A 406 -11.29 -0.73 -0.98
N ARG A 407 -10.06 -0.48 -0.47
CA ARG A 407 -8.90 -1.35 -0.73
C ARG A 407 -9.12 -2.77 -0.23
N LEU A 408 -9.67 -2.95 0.97
CA LEU A 408 -10.00 -4.26 1.52
C LEU A 408 -11.04 -4.99 0.67
N SER A 409 -12.12 -4.30 0.25
CA SER A 409 -13.13 -4.89 -0.63
C SER A 409 -12.56 -5.31 -1.99
N HIS A 410 -11.58 -4.56 -2.50
CA HIS A 410 -10.87 -4.89 -3.73
C HIS A 410 -9.99 -6.13 -3.56
N LEU A 411 -9.18 -6.16 -2.50
CA LEU A 411 -8.32 -7.31 -2.19
C LEU A 411 -9.14 -8.57 -1.90
N ASP A 412 -10.27 -8.47 -1.23
CA ASP A 412 -11.18 -9.60 -0.99
C ASP A 412 -11.77 -10.13 -2.30
N ARG A 413 -12.15 -9.24 -3.23
CA ARG A 413 -12.58 -9.64 -4.58
C ARG A 413 -11.45 -10.34 -5.34
N GLU A 414 -10.25 -9.79 -5.35
CA GLU A 414 -9.08 -10.40 -6.01
C GLU A 414 -8.71 -11.76 -5.40
N ALA A 415 -8.78 -11.88 -4.07
CA ALA A 415 -8.55 -13.14 -3.37
C ALA A 415 -9.59 -14.20 -3.75
N ARG A 416 -10.87 -13.82 -3.88
CA ARG A 416 -11.94 -14.71 -4.34
C ARG A 416 -11.76 -15.13 -5.79
N GLU A 417 -11.41 -14.20 -6.68
CA GLU A 417 -11.13 -14.48 -8.09
C GLU A 417 -9.92 -15.41 -8.25
N SER A 418 -8.84 -15.15 -7.52
CA SER A 418 -7.65 -16.01 -7.48
C SER A 418 -7.98 -17.40 -6.95
N SER A 419 -8.72 -17.50 -5.83
CA SER A 419 -9.16 -18.78 -5.26
C SER A 419 -10.04 -19.57 -6.23
N PHE A 420 -10.97 -18.90 -6.93
CA PHE A 420 -11.79 -19.51 -7.97
C PHE A 420 -10.94 -20.02 -9.14
N SER A 421 -9.97 -19.24 -9.59
CA SER A 421 -9.03 -19.63 -10.65
C SER A 421 -8.20 -20.85 -10.25
N VAL A 422 -7.62 -20.85 -9.04
CA VAL A 422 -6.88 -22.01 -8.49
C VAL A 422 -7.78 -23.23 -8.41
N ARG A 423 -9.02 -23.08 -7.96
CA ARG A 423 -9.98 -24.20 -7.89
C ARG A 423 -10.34 -24.73 -9.28
N ASN A 424 -10.49 -23.86 -10.28
CA ASN A 424 -10.72 -24.26 -11.66
C ASN A 424 -9.51 -25.03 -12.23
N TYR A 425 -8.29 -24.52 -12.06
CA TYR A 425 -7.08 -25.22 -12.48
C TYR A 425 -6.91 -26.57 -11.78
N GLN A 426 -7.18 -26.63 -10.47
CA GLN A 426 -7.13 -27.89 -9.73
C GLN A 426 -8.18 -28.88 -10.25
N THR A 427 -9.39 -28.41 -10.59
CA THR A 427 -10.44 -29.25 -11.16
C THR A 427 -10.05 -29.78 -12.54
N GLN A 428 -9.51 -28.92 -13.41
CA GLN A 428 -9.02 -29.33 -14.74
C GLN A 428 -7.85 -30.30 -14.63
N TYR A 429 -6.92 -30.07 -13.70
CA TYR A 429 -5.78 -30.96 -13.46
C TYR A 429 -6.22 -32.33 -12.92
N ASN A 430 -7.19 -32.36 -12.01
CA ASN A 430 -7.76 -33.61 -11.52
C ASN A 430 -8.48 -34.38 -12.64
N ALA A 431 -9.30 -33.70 -13.46
CA ALA A 431 -9.94 -34.30 -14.63
C ALA A 431 -8.92 -34.84 -15.63
N PHE A 432 -7.83 -34.10 -15.89
CA PHE A 432 -6.72 -34.57 -16.72
C PHE A 432 -6.08 -35.85 -16.15
N ARG A 433 -5.79 -35.89 -14.84
CA ARG A 433 -5.27 -37.09 -14.17
C ARG A 433 -6.23 -38.28 -14.26
N GLU A 434 -7.53 -38.04 -14.13
CA GLU A 434 -8.56 -39.08 -14.33
C GLU A 434 -8.55 -39.62 -15.76
N THR A 435 -8.47 -38.75 -16.76
CA THR A 435 -8.39 -39.19 -18.17
C THR A 435 -7.11 -40.00 -18.44
N LEU A 436 -5.95 -39.56 -17.94
CA LEU A 436 -4.69 -40.30 -18.08
C LEU A 436 -4.75 -41.68 -17.40
N ALA A 437 -5.26 -41.73 -16.17
CA ALA A 437 -5.41 -42.98 -15.45
C ALA A 437 -6.38 -43.94 -16.14
N SER A 438 -7.47 -43.41 -16.73
CA SER A 438 -8.39 -44.20 -17.54
C SER A 438 -7.73 -44.77 -18.80
N ILE A 439 -6.91 -43.98 -19.51
CA ILE A 439 -6.20 -44.42 -20.73
C ILE A 439 -5.14 -45.48 -20.41
N LEU A 440 -4.44 -45.33 -19.28
CA LEU A 440 -3.38 -46.24 -18.86
C LEU A 440 -3.92 -47.51 -18.17
N SER A 441 -5.19 -47.51 -17.80
CA SER A 441 -5.89 -48.69 -17.30
C SER A 441 -6.13 -49.68 -18.43
N ASP A 442 -5.90 -50.96 -18.15
CA ASP A 442 -6.17 -52.05 -19.08
C ASP A 442 -7.16 -53.05 -18.44
N ALA A 443 -7.54 -54.09 -19.19
CA ALA A 443 -8.51 -55.10 -18.74
C ALA A 443 -8.09 -55.85 -17.46
N PHE A 444 -6.82 -55.78 -17.06
CA PHE A 444 -6.25 -56.54 -15.95
C PHE A 444 -5.82 -55.65 -14.78
N ARG A 445 -5.56 -54.36 -15.01
CA ARG A 445 -5.14 -53.40 -13.99
C ARG A 445 -5.76 -52.03 -14.24
N THR A 446 -6.61 -51.62 -13.30
CA THR A 446 -7.06 -50.24 -13.17
C THR A 446 -5.98 -49.39 -12.50
N VAL A 447 -5.56 -48.33 -13.17
CA VAL A 447 -4.62 -47.33 -12.63
C VAL A 447 -5.46 -46.26 -11.92
N PRO A 448 -5.23 -45.98 -10.63
CA PRO A 448 -5.90 -44.87 -9.97
C PRO A 448 -5.40 -43.53 -10.52
N PRO A 449 -6.17 -42.43 -10.44
CA PRO A 449 -5.78 -41.06 -10.83
C PRO A 449 -4.71 -40.42 -9.92
N SER A 450 -3.85 -41.27 -9.38
CA SER A 450 -2.50 -41.14 -8.86
C SER A 450 -1.43 -40.51 -9.76
N GLU A 451 -0.75 -39.41 -9.42
CA GLU A 451 0.46 -39.05 -10.18
C GLU A 451 1.51 -40.16 -10.12
N ASP A 452 1.76 -40.70 -8.92
CA ASP A 452 2.72 -41.79 -8.71
C ASP A 452 2.27 -43.07 -9.42
N SER A 453 0.98 -43.42 -9.32
CA SER A 453 0.46 -44.62 -9.98
C SER A 453 0.47 -44.53 -11.51
N ILE A 454 0.21 -43.34 -12.07
CA ILE A 454 0.34 -43.05 -13.50
C ILE A 454 1.79 -43.21 -13.94
N LYS A 455 2.75 -42.61 -13.21
CA LYS A 455 4.19 -42.73 -13.49
C LYS A 455 4.66 -44.18 -13.42
N ASP A 456 4.24 -44.92 -12.40
CA ASP A 456 4.61 -46.33 -12.22
C ASP A 456 4.11 -47.18 -13.40
N LYS A 457 2.86 -47.00 -13.85
CA LYS A 457 2.34 -47.74 -15.01
C LYS A 457 3.09 -47.37 -16.30
N ILE A 458 3.38 -46.09 -16.53
CA ILE A 458 4.17 -45.65 -17.68
C ILE A 458 5.57 -46.29 -17.63
N GLY A 459 6.23 -46.28 -16.48
CA GLY A 459 7.53 -46.92 -16.28
C GLY A 459 7.51 -48.42 -16.59
N GLN A 460 6.47 -49.13 -16.17
CA GLN A 460 6.28 -50.55 -16.51
C GLN A 460 6.07 -50.78 -18.00
N LEU A 461 5.26 -49.94 -18.67
CA LEU A 461 5.04 -50.03 -20.11
C LEU A 461 6.33 -49.79 -20.90
N LEU A 462 7.14 -48.81 -20.47
CA LEU A 462 8.44 -48.54 -21.08
C LEU A 462 9.42 -49.71 -20.91
N ALA A 463 9.49 -50.30 -19.72
CA ALA A 463 10.30 -51.49 -19.48
C ALA A 463 9.87 -52.67 -20.36
N ALA A 464 8.56 -52.96 -20.41
CA ALA A 464 8.02 -54.01 -21.26
C ALA A 464 8.26 -53.74 -22.76
N ASN A 465 8.27 -52.48 -23.20
CA ASN A 465 8.59 -52.12 -24.57
C ASN A 465 10.07 -52.37 -24.89
N LYS A 466 10.97 -52.01 -23.97
CA LYS A 466 12.40 -52.28 -24.10
C LYS A 466 12.69 -53.78 -24.17
N ASP A 467 11.99 -54.60 -23.39
CA ASP A 467 12.10 -56.06 -23.47
C ASP A 467 11.64 -56.58 -24.84
N LYS A 468 10.54 -56.05 -25.39
CA LYS A 468 10.07 -56.38 -26.75
C LYS A 468 11.06 -55.95 -27.82
N GLU A 469 11.64 -54.76 -27.72
CA GLU A 469 12.70 -54.29 -28.63
C GLU A 469 13.89 -55.25 -28.62
N SER A 470 14.37 -55.65 -27.44
CA SER A 470 15.46 -56.64 -27.35
C SER A 470 15.08 -58.00 -27.94
N HIS A 471 13.81 -58.39 -27.85
CA HIS A 471 13.32 -59.61 -28.48
C HIS A 471 13.24 -59.49 -30.01
N ILE A 472 12.86 -58.33 -30.52
CA ILE A 472 12.87 -58.03 -31.97
C ILE A 472 14.29 -58.09 -32.50
N GLU A 473 15.26 -57.45 -31.85
CA GLU A 473 16.68 -57.52 -32.23
C GLU A 473 17.19 -58.96 -32.28
N LEU A 474 16.79 -59.79 -31.31
CA LEU A 474 17.12 -61.22 -31.31
C LEU A 474 16.49 -61.95 -32.51
N LEU A 475 15.23 -61.67 -32.83
CA LEU A 475 14.55 -62.28 -33.99
C LEU A 475 15.17 -61.81 -35.31
N GLU A 476 15.50 -60.53 -35.45
CA GLU A 476 16.21 -59.98 -36.61
C GLU A 476 17.57 -60.66 -36.81
N SER A 477 18.33 -60.87 -35.74
CA SER A 477 19.60 -61.61 -35.80
C SER A 477 19.41 -63.05 -36.28
N LYS A 478 18.33 -63.73 -35.84
CA LYS A 478 18.00 -65.09 -36.30
C LYS A 478 17.58 -65.10 -37.77
N VAL A 479 16.76 -64.14 -38.21
CA VAL A 479 16.37 -64.01 -39.61
C VAL A 479 17.58 -63.78 -40.49
N LYS A 480 18.50 -62.89 -40.09
CA LYS A 480 19.75 -62.65 -40.80
C LYS A 480 20.60 -63.91 -40.91
N ASN A 481 20.77 -64.65 -39.80
CA ASN A 481 21.51 -65.92 -39.81
C ASN A 481 20.86 -66.96 -40.74
N LEU A 482 19.53 -67.09 -40.72
CA LEU A 482 18.80 -68.00 -41.61
C LEU A 482 18.92 -67.56 -43.07
N GLN A 483 18.91 -66.26 -43.34
CA GLN A 483 19.09 -65.71 -44.68
C GLN A 483 20.51 -65.99 -45.20
N GLU A 484 21.54 -65.82 -44.37
CA GLU A 484 22.93 -66.20 -44.70
C GLU A 484 23.05 -67.72 -44.95
N GLN A 485 22.41 -68.55 -44.13
CA GLN A 485 22.37 -70.00 -44.35
C GLN A 485 21.68 -70.37 -45.67
N PHE A 486 20.55 -69.75 -45.97
CA PHE A 486 19.83 -69.98 -47.23
C PHE A 486 20.65 -69.51 -48.44
N GLN A 487 21.29 -68.35 -48.35
CA GLN A 487 22.17 -67.84 -49.40
C GLN A 487 23.35 -68.79 -49.65
N ASN A 488 24.00 -69.27 -48.59
CA ASN A 488 25.07 -70.26 -48.70
C ASN A 488 24.59 -71.57 -49.35
N GLN A 489 23.39 -72.05 -49.00
CA GLN A 489 22.80 -73.24 -49.62
C GLN A 489 22.46 -73.02 -51.09
N TYR A 490 21.91 -71.86 -51.42
CA TYR A 490 21.61 -71.46 -52.79
C TYR A 490 22.89 -71.41 -53.65
N ASP A 491 23.95 -70.78 -53.14
CA ASP A 491 25.22 -70.67 -53.85
C ASP A 491 25.87 -72.05 -54.05
N LEU A 492 25.82 -72.93 -53.04
CA LEU A 492 26.29 -74.31 -53.14
C LEU A 492 25.49 -75.12 -54.16
N GLN A 493 24.17 -74.97 -54.18
CA GLN A 493 23.30 -75.64 -55.16
C GLN A 493 23.60 -75.15 -56.57
N LYS A 494 23.74 -73.83 -56.77
CA LYS A 494 24.12 -73.25 -58.06
C LYS A 494 25.48 -73.73 -58.55
N GLU A 495 26.47 -73.85 -57.65
CA GLU A 495 27.77 -74.42 -58.00
C GLU A 495 27.67 -75.91 -58.35
N SER A 496 26.82 -76.67 -57.64
CA SER A 496 26.52 -78.07 -57.97
C SER A 496 25.86 -78.19 -59.35
N GLU A 497 24.91 -77.32 -59.68
CA GLU A 497 24.26 -77.26 -61.00
C GLU A 497 25.27 -76.92 -62.10
N HIS A 498 26.14 -75.94 -61.90
CA HIS A 498 27.22 -75.64 -62.85
C HIS A 498 28.18 -76.81 -63.04
N ARG A 499 28.54 -77.52 -61.95
CA ARG A 499 29.36 -78.74 -62.04
C ARG A 499 28.65 -79.84 -62.82
N ALA A 500 27.37 -80.10 -62.52
CA ALA A 500 26.56 -81.08 -63.24
C ALA A 500 26.47 -80.74 -64.73
N HIS A 501 26.22 -79.47 -65.08
CA HIS A 501 26.16 -79.04 -66.47
C HIS A 501 27.50 -79.21 -67.20
N ARG A 502 28.64 -78.90 -66.57
CA ARG A 502 29.97 -79.18 -67.15
C ARG A 502 30.16 -80.67 -67.42
N LEU A 503 29.81 -81.52 -66.46
CA LEU A 503 29.88 -82.97 -66.62
C LEU A 503 28.92 -83.48 -67.71
N GLU A 504 27.73 -82.88 -67.87
CA GLU A 504 26.81 -83.20 -68.95
C GLU A 504 27.38 -82.81 -70.33
N VAL A 505 28.05 -81.67 -70.44
CA VAL A 505 28.77 -81.26 -71.66
C VAL A 505 29.88 -82.26 -71.97
N GLU A 506 30.75 -82.54 -71.00
CA GLU A 506 31.85 -83.51 -71.18
C GLU A 506 31.31 -84.90 -71.56
N ARG A 507 30.21 -85.34 -70.94
CA ARG A 507 29.54 -86.60 -71.28
C ARG A 507 29.03 -86.58 -72.72
N ARG A 508 28.43 -85.48 -73.17
CA ARG A 508 27.97 -85.31 -74.56
C ARG A 508 29.14 -85.37 -75.53
N ASP A 509 30.23 -84.64 -75.27
CA ASP A 509 31.41 -84.63 -76.13
C ASP A 509 32.06 -86.02 -76.24
N ILE A 510 32.14 -86.75 -75.12
CA ILE A 510 32.63 -88.14 -75.12
C ILE A 510 31.69 -89.05 -75.91
N ALA A 511 30.37 -88.91 -75.75
CA ALA A 511 29.39 -89.70 -76.49
C ALA A 511 29.46 -89.43 -78.01
N GLU A 512 29.63 -88.19 -78.43
CA GLU A 512 29.82 -87.83 -79.85
C GLU A 512 31.10 -88.42 -80.41
N ARG A 513 32.21 -88.35 -79.66
CA ARG A 513 33.48 -88.98 -80.05
C ARG A 513 33.37 -90.49 -80.14
N LEU A 514 32.69 -91.12 -79.19
CA LEU A 514 32.43 -92.56 -79.19
C LEU A 514 31.63 -92.95 -80.44
N HIS A 515 30.50 -92.27 -80.69
CA HIS A 515 29.68 -92.51 -81.87
C HIS A 515 30.46 -92.33 -83.18
N LYS A 516 31.35 -91.33 -83.25
CA LYS A 516 32.24 -91.15 -84.41
C LYS A 516 33.17 -92.35 -84.61
N TYR A 517 33.81 -92.82 -83.53
CA TYR A 517 34.68 -94.00 -83.61
C TYR A 517 33.90 -95.29 -83.95
N GLU A 518 32.69 -95.45 -83.42
CA GLU A 518 31.79 -96.55 -83.79
C GLU A 518 31.43 -96.50 -85.28
N ALA A 519 31.12 -95.31 -85.82
CA ALA A 519 30.86 -95.12 -87.25
C ALA A 519 32.09 -95.39 -88.12
N ASP A 520 33.28 -94.91 -87.72
CA ASP A 520 34.53 -95.17 -88.42
C ASP A 520 34.88 -96.68 -88.41
N LEU A 521 34.63 -97.36 -87.30
CA LEU A 521 34.81 -98.82 -87.17
C LEU A 521 33.85 -99.57 -88.11
N ALA A 522 32.57 -99.21 -88.09
CA ALA A 522 31.56 -99.80 -88.97
C ALA A 522 31.89 -99.57 -90.46
N ALA A 523 32.34 -98.36 -90.84
CA ALA A 523 32.82 -98.10 -92.19
C ALA A 523 34.04 -98.97 -92.54
N GLY A 524 34.98 -99.12 -91.60
CA GLY A 524 36.12 -100.03 -91.74
C GLY A 524 35.71 -101.50 -91.94
N GLU A 525 34.67 -101.97 -91.25
CA GLU A 525 34.08 -103.30 -91.47
C GLU A 525 33.52 -103.44 -92.88
N VAL A 526 32.72 -102.48 -93.33
CA VAL A 526 32.16 -102.47 -94.69
C VAL A 526 33.27 -102.47 -95.75
N PHE A 527 34.35 -101.70 -95.57
CA PHE A 527 35.49 -101.72 -96.49
C PHE A 527 36.20 -103.08 -96.51
N ARG A 528 36.40 -103.72 -95.35
CA ARG A 528 36.99 -105.06 -95.27
C ARG A 528 36.12 -106.11 -95.95
N ASP A 529 34.80 -106.06 -95.76
CA ASP A 529 33.86 -106.94 -96.42
C ASP A 529 33.86 -106.71 -97.94
N GLY A 530 33.88 -105.45 -98.39
CA GLY A 530 34.04 -105.09 -99.79
C GLY A 530 35.28 -105.71 -100.42
N LEU A 531 36.45 -105.54 -99.79
CA LEU A 531 37.71 -106.15 -100.26
C LEU A 531 37.66 -107.69 -100.24
N ARG A 532 36.98 -108.29 -99.26
CA ARG A 532 36.78 -109.74 -99.19
C ARG A 532 35.93 -110.23 -100.35
N THR A 533 34.84 -109.53 -100.66
CA THR A 533 33.98 -109.87 -101.80
C THR A 533 34.70 -109.71 -103.13
N ASP A 534 35.52 -108.66 -103.31
CA ASP A 534 36.32 -108.48 -104.51
C ASP A 534 37.36 -109.59 -104.68
N LYS A 535 38.02 -109.99 -103.59
CA LYS A 535 38.93 -111.14 -103.59
C LYS A 535 38.22 -112.44 -104.00
N GLU A 536 37.03 -112.71 -103.45
CA GLU A 536 36.23 -113.88 -103.82
C GLU A 536 35.78 -113.83 -105.29
N ASN A 537 35.37 -112.67 -105.78
CA ASN A 537 34.98 -112.48 -107.18
C ASN A 537 36.18 -112.69 -108.12
N TYR A 538 37.36 -112.21 -107.77
CA TYR A 538 38.60 -112.46 -108.51
C TYR A 538 38.96 -113.94 -108.51
N LEU A 539 38.88 -114.62 -107.37
CA LEU A 539 39.11 -116.07 -107.27
C LEU A 539 38.16 -116.84 -108.19
N LYS A 540 36.85 -116.55 -108.13
CA LYS A 540 35.84 -117.16 -109.02
C LYS A 540 36.11 -116.88 -110.50
N PHE A 541 36.55 -115.67 -110.84
CA PHE A 541 36.93 -115.34 -112.21
C PHE A 541 38.11 -116.20 -112.68
N MET A 542 39.13 -116.37 -111.85
CA MET A 542 40.29 -117.20 -112.17
C MET A 542 39.93 -118.69 -112.31
N GLU A 543 39.08 -119.22 -111.44
CA GLU A 543 38.54 -120.58 -111.56
C GLU A 543 37.78 -120.77 -112.87
N LYS A 544 36.89 -119.82 -113.22
CA LYS A 544 36.13 -119.87 -114.46
C LYS A 544 37.01 -119.79 -115.71
N MET A 545 38.08 -119.00 -115.66
CA MET A 545 39.05 -118.93 -116.74
C MET A 545 39.83 -120.24 -116.90
N ALA A 546 40.18 -120.91 -115.79
CA ALA A 546 40.75 -122.24 -115.83
C ALA A 546 39.81 -123.27 -116.45
N GLU A 547 38.53 -123.18 -116.17
CA GLU A 547 37.49 -124.05 -116.74
C GLU A 547 37.35 -123.90 -118.24
N VAL A 548 37.21 -122.66 -118.71
CA VAL A 548 37.09 -122.38 -120.15
C VAL A 548 38.31 -122.86 -120.93
N MET A 549 39.50 -122.75 -120.34
CA MET A 549 40.76 -123.17 -120.97
C MET A 549 41.04 -124.69 -120.85
N LYS A 550 40.15 -125.45 -120.20
CA LYS A 550 40.28 -126.87 -119.85
C LYS A 550 41.53 -127.17 -119.01
N MET A 551 41.87 -126.25 -118.11
CA MET A 551 43.02 -126.32 -117.20
C MET A 551 42.61 -126.56 -115.74
N ASP A 552 41.35 -126.94 -115.47
CA ASP A 552 40.75 -127.04 -114.14
C ASP A 552 41.56 -127.82 -113.10
N ARG A 553 42.01 -129.04 -113.46
CA ARG A 553 42.75 -129.90 -112.54
C ARG A 553 44.10 -129.30 -112.16
N ILE A 554 44.77 -128.69 -113.13
CA ILE A 554 46.09 -128.10 -112.96
C ILE A 554 45.99 -126.78 -112.17
N SER A 555 44.94 -125.98 -112.43
CA SER A 555 44.64 -124.76 -111.68
C SER A 555 44.35 -125.02 -110.19
N SER A 556 43.65 -126.12 -109.88
CA SER A 556 43.35 -126.49 -108.49
C SER A 556 44.56 -126.94 -107.65
N GLU A 557 45.66 -127.35 -108.29
CA GLU A 557 46.86 -127.87 -107.62
C GLU A 557 47.98 -126.83 -107.43
N ILE A 558 47.96 -125.72 -108.18
CA ILE A 558 49.10 -124.78 -108.31
C ILE A 558 48.99 -123.53 -107.38
N GLY A 559 47.83 -123.31 -106.74
CA GLY A 559 47.62 -122.20 -105.80
C GLY A 559 47.40 -120.84 -106.50
N PHE A 560 46.76 -119.89 -105.80
CA PHE A 560 46.28 -118.63 -106.38
C PHE A 560 47.37 -117.81 -107.08
N ASP A 561 48.55 -117.72 -106.47
CA ASP A 561 49.63 -116.84 -106.94
C ASP A 561 50.21 -117.27 -108.30
N MET A 562 50.16 -118.56 -108.63
CA MET A 562 50.74 -119.12 -109.87
C MET A 562 49.67 -119.45 -110.93
N ASN A 563 48.39 -119.31 -110.57
CA ASN A 563 47.25 -119.59 -111.44
C ASN A 563 47.15 -118.58 -112.61
N GLY A 564 47.53 -117.32 -112.37
CA GLY A 564 47.55 -116.27 -113.41
C GLY A 564 48.50 -116.57 -114.57
N GLU A 565 49.74 -116.95 -114.27
CA GLU A 565 50.76 -117.22 -115.28
C GLU A 565 50.46 -118.49 -116.08
N THR A 566 49.91 -119.52 -115.45
CA THR A 566 49.54 -120.76 -116.13
C THR A 566 48.37 -120.58 -117.10
N LEU A 567 47.36 -119.78 -116.74
CA LEU A 567 46.26 -119.47 -117.66
C LEU A 567 46.69 -118.59 -118.83
N LEU A 568 47.60 -117.64 -118.59
CA LEU A 568 48.12 -116.76 -119.64
C LEU A 568 48.81 -117.56 -120.75
N THR A 569 49.70 -118.48 -120.38
CA THR A 569 50.41 -119.33 -121.36
C THR A 569 49.46 -120.22 -122.18
N ARG A 570 48.32 -120.63 -121.60
CA ARG A 570 47.29 -121.39 -122.30
C ARG A 570 46.46 -120.52 -123.25
N ALA A 571 46.13 -119.30 -122.85
CA ALA A 571 45.43 -118.32 -123.69
C ALA A 571 46.20 -118.04 -124.98
N GLU A 572 47.52 -117.84 -124.90
CA GLU A 572 48.40 -117.61 -126.05
C GLU A 572 48.40 -118.77 -127.06
N GLN A 573 48.16 -120.00 -126.60
CA GLN A 573 48.02 -121.17 -127.48
C GLN A 573 46.67 -121.20 -128.21
N LEU A 574 45.58 -120.82 -127.54
CA LEU A 574 44.22 -120.82 -128.12
C LEU A 574 44.03 -119.69 -129.13
N VAL A 575 44.60 -118.51 -128.89
CA VAL A 575 44.54 -117.36 -129.81
C VAL A 575 45.17 -117.69 -131.18
N LYS A 576 46.18 -118.56 -131.23
CA LYS A 576 46.76 -119.04 -132.50
C LYS A 576 45.81 -119.97 -133.28
N LEU A 577 44.85 -120.62 -132.62
CA LEU A 577 43.88 -121.52 -133.24
C LEU A 577 42.58 -120.79 -133.66
N GLU A 578 42.23 -119.71 -132.97
CA GLU A 578 41.03 -118.89 -133.27
C GLU A 578 41.23 -117.88 -134.43
N ALA A 579 42.48 -117.53 -134.75
CA ALA A 579 42.81 -116.65 -135.87
C ALA A 579 42.33 -117.21 -137.24
N ASP A 580 42.16 -118.53 -137.37
CA ASP A 580 41.71 -119.19 -138.60
C ASP A 580 40.18 -119.35 -138.72
N ALA A 581 39.40 -119.06 -137.66
CA ALA A 581 37.95 -119.35 -137.62
C ALA A 581 37.04 -118.10 -137.63
N LEU A 582 37.59 -116.88 -137.47
CA LEU A 582 36.83 -115.64 -137.25
C LEU A 582 36.71 -114.74 -138.50
N ALA A 583 36.50 -115.34 -139.68
CA ALA A 583 36.16 -114.60 -140.90
C ALA A 583 34.65 -114.37 -141.11
N ASP A 584 33.77 -114.96 -140.28
CA ASP A 584 32.32 -114.90 -140.50
C ASP A 584 31.52 -114.47 -139.25
N ARG A 585 30.81 -113.34 -139.40
CA ARG A 585 29.61 -112.86 -138.66
C ARG A 585 29.79 -111.63 -137.74
N SER A 586 29.86 -110.46 -138.39
CA SER A 586 29.57 -109.15 -137.79
C SER A 586 28.30 -108.57 -138.42
N THR A 587 27.15 -108.60 -137.72
CA THR A 587 25.98 -107.74 -138.00
C THR A 587 24.84 -107.83 -136.97
N HIS A 588 24.81 -108.80 -136.05
CA HIS A 588 23.67 -108.96 -135.11
C HIS A 588 23.76 -108.09 -133.83
N ILE A 589 24.92 -107.49 -133.53
CA ILE A 589 25.20 -106.81 -132.26
C ILE A 589 24.58 -105.40 -132.16
N TYR A 590 24.32 -104.73 -133.30
CA TYR A 590 23.99 -103.30 -133.30
C TYR A 590 22.54 -102.97 -132.89
N ASN A 591 21.60 -103.92 -132.98
CA ASN A 591 20.16 -103.65 -132.73
C ASN A 591 19.75 -103.75 -131.25
N LEU A 592 20.50 -104.49 -130.42
CA LEU A 592 20.18 -104.66 -129.00
C LEU A 592 20.59 -103.45 -128.14
N GLN A 593 21.60 -102.69 -128.56
CA GLN A 593 22.12 -101.54 -127.80
C GLN A 593 21.15 -100.33 -127.77
N ARG A 594 20.28 -100.18 -128.77
CA ARG A 594 19.39 -99.00 -128.88
C ARG A 594 18.19 -99.04 -127.92
N LYS A 595 17.77 -100.21 -127.44
CA LYS A 595 16.56 -100.39 -126.60
C LYS A 595 16.80 -100.14 -125.11
N ILE A 596 18.04 -100.31 -124.63
CA ILE A 596 18.42 -100.14 -123.21
C ILE A 596 18.49 -98.66 -122.80
N LYS A 597 18.82 -97.76 -123.74
CA LYS A 597 19.01 -96.34 -123.45
C LYS A 597 17.69 -95.63 -123.08
N THR A 598 16.59 -95.98 -123.73
CA THR A 598 15.30 -95.28 -123.59
C THR A 598 14.58 -95.57 -122.24
N MET A 599 14.86 -96.70 -121.59
CA MET A 599 14.22 -97.07 -120.32
C MET A 599 14.86 -96.39 -119.10
N LYS A 600 16.10 -95.91 -119.20
CA LYS A 600 16.79 -95.22 -118.09
C LYS A 600 16.29 -93.79 -117.89
N GLU A 601 16.03 -93.06 -118.99
CA GLU A 601 15.62 -91.65 -118.96
C GLU A 601 14.23 -91.43 -118.32
N GLN A 602 13.35 -92.45 -118.31
CA GLN A 602 12.02 -92.33 -117.70
C GLN A 602 12.01 -92.48 -116.16
N LEU A 603 13.04 -93.09 -115.57
CA LEU A 603 13.10 -93.33 -114.13
C LEU A 603 13.53 -92.07 -113.38
N GLU A 604 14.55 -91.37 -113.88
CA GLU A 604 15.13 -90.16 -113.28
C GLU A 604 14.12 -89.00 -113.17
N SER A 605 13.14 -88.93 -114.10
CA SER A 605 12.09 -87.91 -114.05
C SER A 605 11.10 -88.08 -112.90
N LYS A 606 10.90 -89.29 -112.37
CA LYS A 606 9.94 -89.52 -111.27
C LYS A 606 10.55 -89.20 -109.90
N ASP A 607 11.86 -89.36 -109.74
CA ASP A 607 12.56 -89.05 -108.49
C ASP A 607 12.53 -87.54 -108.17
N LEU A 608 12.71 -86.68 -109.17
CA LEU A 608 12.66 -85.22 -108.99
C LEU A 608 11.31 -84.71 -108.45
N HIS A 609 10.20 -85.37 -108.81
CA HIS A 609 8.86 -84.95 -108.39
C HIS A 609 8.61 -85.23 -106.90
N MET A 610 9.17 -86.31 -106.37
CA MET A 610 9.03 -86.69 -104.96
C MET A 610 9.74 -85.71 -104.02
N ASP A 611 10.91 -85.20 -104.43
CA ASP A 611 11.68 -84.25 -103.62
C ASP A 611 11.00 -82.87 -103.47
N LEU A 612 10.29 -82.42 -104.52
CA LEU A 612 9.52 -81.18 -104.47
C LEU A 612 8.34 -81.24 -103.50
N LEU A 613 7.67 -82.40 -103.41
CA LEU A 613 6.55 -82.61 -102.49
C LEU A 613 7.02 -82.62 -101.02
N ARG A 614 8.17 -83.24 -100.73
CA ARG A 614 8.75 -83.27 -99.37
C ARG A 614 9.11 -81.86 -98.87
N LYS A 615 9.72 -81.02 -99.71
CA LYS A 615 10.04 -79.62 -99.35
C LYS A 615 8.79 -78.78 -99.06
N LYS A 616 7.68 -79.04 -99.76
CA LYS A 616 6.42 -78.30 -99.55
C LYS A 616 5.73 -78.69 -98.23
N ILE A 617 5.92 -79.93 -97.76
CA ILE A 617 5.40 -80.38 -96.45
C ILE A 617 6.13 -79.67 -95.31
N VAL A 618 7.46 -79.65 -95.32
CA VAL A 618 8.29 -78.96 -94.29
C VAL A 618 7.91 -77.48 -94.17
N ALA A 619 7.76 -76.79 -95.31
CA ALA A 619 7.37 -75.38 -95.33
C ALA A 619 5.93 -75.11 -94.82
N LEU A 620 5.04 -76.11 -94.81
CA LEU A 620 3.69 -76.00 -94.25
C LEU A 620 3.68 -76.27 -92.75
N GLU A 621 4.55 -77.16 -92.25
CA GLU A 621 4.71 -77.47 -90.82
C GLU A 621 5.31 -76.28 -90.04
N GLU A 622 6.32 -75.60 -90.59
CA GLU A 622 6.91 -74.40 -89.98
C GLU A 622 5.89 -73.25 -89.81
N LYS A 623 5.00 -73.07 -90.79
CA LYS A 623 3.93 -72.06 -90.74
C LYS A 623 2.87 -72.36 -89.68
N LEU A 624 2.67 -73.63 -89.33
CA LEU A 624 1.72 -74.05 -88.31
C LEU A 624 2.25 -73.75 -86.90
N VAL A 625 3.55 -74.02 -86.66
CA VAL A 625 4.21 -73.78 -85.37
C VAL A 625 4.27 -72.28 -85.04
N GLY A 626 4.68 -71.44 -86.00
CA GLY A 626 4.75 -69.98 -85.79
C GLY A 626 3.40 -69.31 -85.49
N ARG A 627 2.28 -69.86 -85.96
CA ARG A 627 0.94 -69.37 -85.59
C ARG A 627 0.57 -69.66 -84.13
N SER A 628 1.03 -70.78 -83.57
CA SER A 628 0.72 -71.17 -82.18
C SER A 628 1.47 -70.30 -81.15
N GLU A 629 2.67 -69.84 -81.48
CA GLU A 629 3.47 -68.98 -80.58
C GLU A 629 2.89 -67.55 -80.50
N LEU A 630 2.53 -66.96 -81.65
CA LEU A 630 1.87 -65.65 -81.71
C LEU A 630 0.54 -65.62 -80.97
N GLU A 631 -0.20 -66.73 -80.95
CA GLU A 631 -1.45 -66.85 -80.19
C GLU A 631 -1.23 -66.83 -78.67
N LYS A 632 -0.19 -67.51 -78.17
CA LYS A 632 0.18 -67.47 -76.75
C LYS A 632 0.63 -66.07 -76.30
N GLU A 633 1.36 -65.36 -77.15
CA GLU A 633 1.83 -64.01 -76.88
C GLU A 633 0.66 -63.00 -76.82
N ARG A 634 -0.29 -63.10 -77.76
CA ARG A 634 -1.55 -62.34 -77.77
C ARG A 634 -2.34 -62.55 -76.47
N ASP A 635 -2.47 -63.79 -76.01
CA ASP A 635 -3.23 -64.11 -74.80
C ASP A 635 -2.55 -63.55 -73.54
N GLY A 636 -1.21 -63.58 -73.49
CA GLY A 636 -0.41 -62.94 -72.44
C GLY A 636 -0.62 -61.42 -72.37
N GLU A 637 -0.58 -60.74 -73.51
CA GLU A 637 -0.79 -59.29 -73.58
C GLU A 637 -2.24 -58.91 -73.22
N THR A 638 -3.21 -59.72 -73.64
CA THR A 638 -4.64 -59.52 -73.30
C THR A 638 -4.89 -59.63 -71.78
N ILE A 639 -4.15 -60.50 -71.07
CA ILE A 639 -4.21 -60.60 -69.60
C ILE A 639 -3.58 -59.36 -68.95
N ARG A 640 -2.46 -58.86 -69.51
CA ARG A 640 -1.79 -57.65 -69.03
C ARG A 640 -2.68 -56.42 -69.15
N VAL A 641 -3.33 -56.23 -70.31
CA VAL A 641 -4.30 -55.15 -70.54
C VAL A 641 -5.45 -55.21 -69.54
N ARG A 642 -6.02 -56.40 -69.28
CA ARG A 642 -7.08 -56.58 -68.28
C ARG A 642 -6.62 -56.21 -66.85
N LYS A 643 -5.38 -56.53 -66.47
CA LYS A 643 -4.82 -56.13 -65.16
C LYS A 643 -4.66 -54.62 -65.06
N LEU A 644 -4.17 -53.97 -66.11
CA LEU A 644 -4.02 -52.52 -66.16
C LEU A 644 -5.37 -51.79 -66.15
N GLN A 645 -6.38 -52.29 -66.86
CA GLN A 645 -7.74 -51.76 -66.79
C GLN A 645 -8.31 -51.81 -65.36
N LYS A 646 -8.17 -52.94 -64.66
CA LYS A 646 -8.61 -53.05 -63.25
C LYS A 646 -7.86 -52.08 -62.33
N GLN A 647 -6.58 -51.81 -62.58
CA GLN A 647 -5.85 -50.79 -61.82
C GLN A 647 -6.35 -49.38 -62.14
N ASN A 648 -6.65 -49.09 -63.40
CA ASN A 648 -7.20 -47.80 -63.82
C ASN A 648 -8.59 -47.54 -63.22
N GLU A 649 -9.46 -48.55 -63.19
CA GLU A 649 -10.77 -48.50 -62.51
C GLU A 649 -10.61 -48.21 -61.02
N LYS A 650 -9.66 -48.87 -60.33
CA LYS A 650 -9.36 -48.59 -58.91
C LYS A 650 -8.92 -47.15 -58.69
N TYR A 651 -8.01 -46.64 -59.54
CA TYR A 651 -7.55 -45.26 -59.43
C TYR A 651 -8.66 -44.24 -59.74
N GLN A 652 -9.59 -44.54 -60.66
CA GLN A 652 -10.76 -43.71 -60.90
C GLN A 652 -11.70 -43.63 -59.68
N VAL A 653 -11.93 -44.75 -58.99
CA VAL A 653 -12.74 -44.76 -57.76
C VAL A 653 -12.08 -43.92 -56.67
N LEU A 654 -10.79 -44.12 -56.41
CA LEU A 654 -10.05 -43.33 -55.42
C LEU A 654 -10.02 -41.83 -55.76
N LEU A 655 -9.90 -41.48 -57.04
CA LEU A 655 -9.97 -40.09 -57.49
C LEU A 655 -11.36 -39.49 -57.22
N GLN A 656 -12.42 -40.28 -57.42
CA GLN A 656 -13.79 -39.83 -57.19
C GLN A 656 -14.07 -39.65 -55.70
N GLU A 657 -13.59 -40.56 -54.85
CA GLU A 657 -13.66 -40.44 -53.39
C GLU A 657 -12.93 -39.18 -52.91
N ALA A 658 -11.70 -38.95 -53.38
CA ALA A 658 -10.95 -37.74 -53.05
C ALA A 658 -11.65 -36.44 -53.50
N ARG A 659 -12.38 -36.47 -54.63
CA ARG A 659 -13.18 -35.31 -55.08
C ARG A 659 -14.35 -35.03 -54.15
N VAL A 660 -15.04 -36.07 -53.68
CA VAL A 660 -16.14 -35.94 -52.71
C VAL A 660 -15.62 -35.40 -51.39
N GLU A 661 -14.48 -35.91 -50.91
CA GLU A 661 -13.84 -35.41 -49.69
C GLU A 661 -13.45 -33.93 -49.81
N ILE A 662 -12.91 -33.50 -50.95
CA ILE A 662 -12.63 -32.08 -51.21
C ILE A 662 -13.91 -31.23 -51.16
N THR A 663 -15.03 -31.72 -51.69
CA THR A 663 -16.30 -30.98 -51.61
C THR A 663 -16.84 -30.89 -50.18
N ASP A 664 -16.72 -31.95 -49.40
CA ASP A 664 -17.15 -31.98 -48.00
C ASP A 664 -16.29 -31.06 -47.14
N LEU A 665 -14.97 -31.07 -47.34
CA LEU A 665 -14.05 -30.15 -46.67
C LEU A 665 -14.34 -28.68 -47.03
N LYS A 666 -14.72 -28.39 -48.27
CA LYS A 666 -15.15 -27.03 -48.68
C LYS A 666 -16.46 -26.62 -48.00
N ALA A 667 -17.42 -27.52 -47.87
CA ALA A 667 -18.67 -27.27 -47.15
C ALA A 667 -18.40 -27.00 -45.65
N GLN A 668 -17.56 -27.83 -45.01
CA GLN A 668 -17.14 -27.62 -43.62
C GLN A 668 -16.38 -26.30 -43.43
N LEU A 669 -15.55 -25.90 -44.41
CA LEU A 669 -14.87 -24.60 -44.38
C LEU A 669 -15.88 -23.44 -44.46
N MET A 670 -16.89 -23.54 -45.33
CA MET A 670 -17.97 -22.56 -45.40
C MET A 670 -18.74 -22.46 -44.09
N ASP A 671 -19.09 -23.60 -43.47
CA ASP A 671 -19.79 -23.62 -42.18
C ASP A 671 -18.93 -23.01 -41.07
N SER A 672 -17.63 -23.29 -41.05
CA SER A 672 -16.68 -22.66 -40.14
C SER A 672 -16.61 -21.14 -40.34
N THR A 673 -16.59 -20.66 -41.59
CA THR A 673 -16.63 -19.22 -41.88
C THR A 673 -17.95 -18.57 -41.45
N ASN A 674 -19.08 -19.25 -41.63
CA ASN A 674 -20.39 -18.77 -41.19
C ASN A 674 -20.50 -18.70 -39.67
N LEU A 675 -19.96 -19.70 -38.97
CA LEU A 675 -19.86 -19.68 -37.50
C LEU A 675 -19.00 -18.50 -37.03
N LYS A 676 -17.85 -18.27 -37.68
CA LYS A 676 -16.98 -17.13 -37.37
C LYS A 676 -17.69 -15.78 -37.56
N ILE A 677 -18.47 -15.63 -38.64
CA ILE A 677 -19.29 -14.42 -38.87
C ILE A 677 -20.30 -14.24 -37.74
N LYS A 678 -21.04 -15.28 -37.37
CA LYS A 678 -22.00 -15.24 -36.25
C LYS A 678 -21.33 -14.88 -34.93
N THR A 679 -20.16 -15.45 -34.64
CA THR A 679 -19.38 -15.08 -33.44
C THR A 679 -19.00 -13.61 -33.46
N MET A 680 -18.55 -13.08 -34.60
CA MET A 680 -18.23 -11.65 -34.72
C MET A 680 -19.47 -10.74 -34.56
N GLU A 681 -20.66 -11.18 -34.99
CA GLU A 681 -21.91 -10.45 -34.77
C GLU A 681 -22.31 -10.47 -33.29
N GLN A 682 -22.22 -11.62 -32.64
CA GLN A 682 -22.45 -11.75 -31.19
C GLN A 682 -21.46 -10.91 -30.37
N GLU A 683 -20.18 -10.86 -30.76
CA GLU A 683 -19.18 -9.98 -30.13
C GLU A 683 -19.55 -8.50 -30.25
N LYS A 684 -20.08 -8.07 -31.40
CA LYS A 684 -20.57 -6.70 -31.58
C LYS A 684 -21.79 -6.41 -30.71
N GLU A 685 -22.73 -7.34 -30.60
CA GLU A 685 -23.88 -7.21 -29.71
C GLU A 685 -23.47 -7.16 -28.24
N LEU A 686 -22.53 -8.04 -27.82
CA LEU A 686 -21.96 -8.03 -26.47
C LEU A 686 -21.27 -6.69 -26.18
N ALA A 687 -20.45 -6.17 -27.09
CA ALA A 687 -19.82 -4.86 -26.92
C ALA A 687 -20.87 -3.72 -26.80
N GLY A 688 -21.99 -3.82 -27.53
CA GLY A 688 -23.13 -2.91 -27.39
C GLY A 688 -23.78 -3.01 -26.00
N LEU A 689 -24.05 -4.24 -25.54
CA LEU A 689 -24.62 -4.50 -24.22
C LEU A 689 -23.68 -4.03 -23.10
N GLU A 690 -22.38 -4.29 -23.18
CA GLU A 690 -21.37 -3.80 -22.23
C GLU A 690 -21.39 -2.27 -22.12
N LYS A 691 -21.51 -1.56 -23.24
CA LYS A 691 -21.65 -0.11 -23.23
C LYS A 691 -22.92 0.34 -22.49
N THR A 692 -24.06 -0.31 -22.74
CA THR A 692 -25.31 0.00 -22.03
C THR A 692 -25.23 -0.31 -20.53
N VAL A 693 -24.57 -1.41 -20.14
CA VAL A 693 -24.32 -1.76 -18.74
C VAL A 693 -23.45 -0.70 -18.07
N SER A 694 -22.37 -0.25 -18.72
CA SER A 694 -21.52 0.82 -18.19
C SER A 694 -22.28 2.14 -18.02
N GLU A 695 -23.18 2.48 -18.94
CA GLU A 695 -24.06 3.65 -18.82
C GLU A 695 -25.04 3.50 -17.65
N LEU A 696 -25.67 2.34 -17.49
CA LEU A 696 -26.57 2.04 -16.37
C LEU A 696 -25.84 2.05 -15.03
N GLU A 697 -24.61 1.55 -14.95
CA GLU A 697 -23.79 1.62 -13.74
C GLU A 697 -23.45 3.06 -13.35
N LYS A 698 -23.13 3.92 -14.33
CA LYS A 698 -22.93 5.36 -14.09
C LYS A 698 -24.19 6.01 -13.54
N ILE A 699 -25.36 5.67 -14.08
CA ILE A 699 -26.65 6.18 -13.58
C ILE A 699 -26.91 5.65 -12.15
N ARG A 700 -26.72 4.35 -11.92
CA ARG A 700 -26.86 3.72 -10.59
C ARG A 700 -25.96 4.39 -9.57
N HIS A 701 -24.70 4.67 -9.92
CA HIS A 701 -23.75 5.34 -9.02
C HIS A 701 -24.18 6.78 -8.70
N LYS A 702 -24.68 7.54 -9.69
CA LYS A 702 -25.24 8.88 -9.47
C LYS A 702 -26.46 8.83 -8.55
N GLN A 703 -27.36 7.89 -8.76
CA GLN A 703 -28.55 7.70 -7.92
C GLN A 703 -28.18 7.28 -6.50
N ALA A 704 -27.26 6.33 -6.33
CA ALA A 704 -26.77 5.91 -5.02
C ALA A 704 -26.16 7.07 -4.22
N LYS A 705 -25.36 7.93 -4.87
CA LYS A 705 -24.83 9.16 -4.26
C LYS A 705 -25.95 10.10 -3.81
N LYS A 706 -26.98 10.29 -4.65
CA LYS A 706 -28.13 11.12 -4.31
C LYS A 706 -28.92 10.57 -3.12
N ILE A 707 -29.15 9.25 -3.08
CA ILE A 707 -29.83 8.57 -1.97
C ILE A 707 -29.01 8.70 -0.68
N ALA A 708 -27.69 8.50 -0.74
CA ALA A 708 -26.82 8.69 0.42
C ALA A 708 -26.84 10.13 0.94
N GLY A 709 -26.84 11.12 0.05
CA GLY A 709 -27.02 12.53 0.42
C GLY A 709 -28.35 12.79 1.13
N LEU A 710 -29.46 12.35 0.53
CA LEU A 710 -30.79 12.49 1.14
C LEU A 710 -30.91 11.77 2.49
N LYS A 711 -30.24 10.62 2.65
CA LYS A 711 -30.20 9.90 3.92
C LYS A 711 -29.45 10.68 5.00
N ASN A 712 -28.30 11.26 4.66
CA ASN A 712 -27.54 12.10 5.60
C ASN A 712 -28.33 13.36 6.00
N ASP A 713 -29.00 13.99 5.04
CA ASP A 713 -29.85 15.14 5.30
C ASP A 713 -31.01 14.75 6.24
N PHE A 714 -31.64 13.60 5.99
CA PHE A 714 -32.68 13.06 6.85
C PHE A 714 -32.16 12.76 8.28
N GLU A 715 -31.04 12.05 8.40
CA GLU A 715 -30.41 11.76 9.70
C GLU A 715 -30.03 13.04 10.45
N ALA A 716 -29.55 14.08 9.75
CA ALA A 716 -29.28 15.38 10.34
C ALA A 716 -30.56 16.05 10.87
N THR A 717 -31.64 16.04 10.10
CA THR A 717 -32.93 16.59 10.55
C THR A 717 -33.54 15.81 11.71
N GLU A 718 -33.37 14.48 11.74
CA GLU A 718 -33.84 13.61 12.81
C GLU A 718 -33.05 13.87 14.10
N ASN A 719 -31.72 14.01 14.01
CA ASN A 719 -30.88 14.37 15.15
C ASN A 719 -31.21 15.76 15.70
N GLU A 720 -31.39 16.77 14.84
CA GLU A 720 -31.84 18.09 15.27
C GLU A 720 -33.20 18.04 15.97
N PHE A 721 -34.14 17.23 15.46
CA PHE A 721 -35.43 17.05 16.08
C PHE A 721 -35.31 16.35 17.44
N ALA A 722 -34.47 15.33 17.55
CA ALA A 722 -34.20 14.61 18.79
C ALA A 722 -33.53 15.52 19.84
N GLU A 723 -32.57 16.36 19.45
CA GLU A 723 -31.94 17.35 20.32
C GLU A 723 -32.93 18.42 20.77
N LYS A 724 -33.75 18.97 19.86
CA LYS A 724 -34.81 19.93 20.22
C LYS A 724 -35.83 19.32 21.17
N LYS A 725 -36.21 18.06 20.95
CA LYS A 725 -37.10 17.31 21.84
C LYS A 725 -36.47 17.08 23.21
N SER A 726 -35.21 16.67 23.27
CA SER A 726 -34.45 16.47 24.52
C SER A 726 -34.29 17.78 25.29
N SER A 727 -33.90 18.86 24.61
CA SER A 727 -33.80 20.21 25.18
C SER A 727 -35.15 20.69 25.74
N SER A 728 -36.24 20.52 24.98
CA SER A 728 -37.60 20.84 25.44
C SER A 728 -38.04 19.99 26.64
N LEU A 729 -37.69 18.70 26.66
CA LEU A 729 -37.98 17.82 27.81
C LEU A 729 -37.19 18.26 29.05
N ASN A 730 -35.91 18.61 28.89
CA ASN A 730 -35.07 19.13 29.96
C ASN A 730 -35.58 20.47 30.49
N THR A 731 -36.03 21.39 29.63
CA THR A 731 -36.62 22.67 30.08
C THR A 731 -37.95 22.44 30.81
N VAL A 732 -38.81 21.56 30.31
CA VAL A 732 -40.06 21.19 31.00
C VAL A 732 -39.76 20.54 32.36
N GLN A 733 -38.74 19.69 32.45
CA GLN A 733 -38.33 19.06 33.71
C GLN A 733 -37.77 20.10 34.70
N ALA A 734 -36.93 21.03 34.24
CA ALA A 734 -36.42 22.13 35.05
C ALA A 734 -37.57 23.00 35.58
N LEU A 735 -38.47 23.47 34.70
CA LEU A 735 -39.65 24.25 35.08
C LEU A 735 -40.57 23.47 36.03
N SER A 736 -40.74 22.16 35.81
CA SER A 736 -41.52 21.31 36.71
C SER A 736 -40.88 21.19 38.09
N SER A 737 -39.54 21.16 38.17
CA SER A 737 -38.81 21.12 39.43
C SER A 737 -38.89 22.45 40.18
N GLU A 738 -38.76 23.58 39.48
CA GLU A 738 -38.96 24.93 40.03
C GLU A 738 -40.42 25.14 40.49
N LEU A 739 -41.39 24.60 39.75
CA LEU A 739 -42.79 24.64 40.15
C LEU A 739 -43.03 23.82 41.42
N ARG A 740 -42.36 22.68 41.60
CA ARG A 740 -42.44 21.90 42.84
C ARG A 740 -41.81 22.64 44.02
N THR A 741 -40.64 23.23 43.84
CA THR A 741 -39.96 23.97 44.93
C THR A 741 -40.75 25.21 45.33
N THR A 742 -41.28 25.97 44.37
CA THR A 742 -42.14 27.13 44.66
C THR A 742 -43.45 26.73 45.34
N LYS A 743 -44.09 25.63 44.92
CA LYS A 743 -45.24 25.06 45.64
C LYS A 743 -44.89 24.68 47.08
N GLN A 744 -43.74 24.05 47.31
CA GLN A 744 -43.28 23.69 48.64
C GLN A 744 -43.05 24.94 49.51
N LEU A 745 -42.37 25.95 48.98
CA LEU A 745 -42.14 27.22 49.67
C LEU A 745 -43.46 27.92 50.00
N LEU A 746 -44.44 27.89 49.09
CA LEU A 746 -45.77 28.44 49.33
C LEU A 746 -46.53 27.68 50.42
N GLU A 747 -46.41 26.35 50.46
CA GLU A 747 -47.00 25.55 51.51
C GLU A 747 -46.36 25.85 52.87
N ASP A 748 -45.04 26.04 52.91
CA ASP A 748 -44.30 26.39 54.11
C ASP A 748 -44.64 27.81 54.60
N THR A 749 -44.82 28.79 53.70
CA THR A 749 -45.31 30.12 54.07
C THR A 749 -46.75 30.07 54.56
N SER A 750 -47.64 29.31 53.90
CA SER A 750 -49.02 29.11 54.36
C SER A 750 -49.11 28.44 55.74
N LYS A 751 -48.22 27.47 56.03
CA LYS A 751 -48.11 26.87 57.37
C LYS A 751 -47.65 27.90 58.40
N ARG A 752 -46.65 28.71 58.06
CA ARG A 752 -46.12 29.77 58.93
C ARG A 752 -47.17 30.85 59.19
N GLU A 753 -47.93 31.22 58.18
CA GLU A 753 -49.05 32.16 58.29
C GLU A 753 -50.15 31.60 59.20
N ARG A 754 -50.57 30.34 59.00
CA ARG A 754 -51.51 29.67 59.91
C ARG A 754 -51.03 29.67 61.36
N GLN A 755 -49.75 29.35 61.60
CA GLN A 755 -49.17 29.42 62.95
C GLN A 755 -49.24 30.83 63.56
N LEU A 756 -49.00 31.88 62.78
CA LEU A 756 -49.12 33.27 63.24
C LEU A 756 -50.57 33.66 63.52
N VAL A 757 -51.51 33.22 62.70
CA VAL A 757 -52.96 33.42 62.92
C VAL A 757 -53.41 32.69 64.17
N ASP A 758 -53.03 31.42 64.36
CA ASP A 758 -53.34 30.64 65.56
C ASP A 758 -52.77 31.30 66.82
N LEU A 759 -51.50 31.75 66.76
CA LEU A 759 -50.87 32.50 67.86
C LEU A 759 -51.63 33.79 68.18
N ARG A 760 -51.98 34.58 67.16
CA ARG A 760 -52.78 35.80 67.30
C ARG A 760 -54.14 35.49 67.93
N GLN A 761 -54.76 34.38 67.55
CA GLN A 761 -56.05 33.94 68.06
C GLN A 761 -55.97 33.51 69.52
N VAL A 762 -54.91 32.80 69.92
CA VAL A 762 -54.63 32.41 71.30
C VAL A 762 -54.39 33.65 72.16
N ILE A 763 -53.52 34.57 71.73
CA ILE A 763 -53.24 35.83 72.46
C ILE A 763 -54.53 36.64 72.63
N SER A 764 -55.35 36.75 71.59
CA SER A 764 -56.63 37.46 71.64
C SER A 764 -57.60 36.85 72.66
N ARG A 765 -57.71 35.51 72.70
CA ARG A 765 -58.49 34.79 73.73
C ARG A 765 -57.95 35.06 75.14
N MET A 766 -56.63 35.01 75.33
CA MET A 766 -55.99 35.27 76.62
C MET A 766 -56.24 36.70 77.13
N LEU A 767 -56.41 37.68 76.23
CA LEU A 767 -56.71 39.08 76.56
C LEU A 767 -58.21 39.37 76.67
N GLY A 768 -59.07 38.34 76.55
CA GLY A 768 -60.53 38.48 76.60
C GLY A 768 -61.11 39.32 75.46
N LEU A 769 -60.44 39.34 74.30
CA LEU A 769 -60.96 39.95 73.08
C LEU A 769 -61.86 38.92 72.36
N ASP A 770 -62.99 39.38 71.81
CA ASP A 770 -63.94 38.48 71.14
C ASP A 770 -63.40 38.02 69.79
N VAL A 771 -62.90 36.80 69.80
CA VAL A 771 -62.26 36.13 68.66
C VAL A 771 -63.27 35.74 67.57
N ASN A 772 -64.57 35.81 67.83
CA ASN A 772 -65.60 35.57 66.82
C ASN A 772 -65.85 36.78 65.91
N THR A 773 -65.24 37.93 66.23
CA THR A 773 -65.27 39.11 65.35
C THR A 773 -64.22 38.95 64.25
N LEU A 774 -64.63 39.20 63.00
CA LEU A 774 -63.76 39.07 61.84
C LEU A 774 -62.68 40.19 61.91
N ALA A 775 -61.46 39.77 62.27
CA ALA A 775 -60.25 40.58 62.39
C ALA A 775 -60.20 41.55 63.58
N ILE A 776 -59.70 41.07 64.72
CA ILE A 776 -59.28 41.90 65.86
C ILE A 776 -58.05 42.72 65.44
N PRO A 777 -58.12 44.06 65.29
CA PRO A 777 -56.98 44.85 64.84
C PRO A 777 -55.77 44.70 65.77
N ASP A 778 -54.56 44.62 65.20
CA ASP A 778 -53.34 44.37 65.99
C ASP A 778 -53.12 45.44 67.08
N TYR A 779 -53.55 46.67 66.85
CA TYR A 779 -53.47 47.75 67.84
C TYR A 779 -54.33 47.50 69.10
N GLU A 780 -55.44 46.77 69.01
CA GLU A 780 -56.27 46.44 70.18
C GLU A 780 -55.63 45.37 71.05
N ILE A 781 -55.02 44.35 70.41
CA ILE A 781 -54.23 43.30 71.07
C ILE A 781 -53.04 43.95 71.78
N ILE A 782 -52.30 44.81 71.07
CA ILE A 782 -51.14 45.54 71.60
C ILE A 782 -51.57 46.45 72.76
N SER A 783 -52.63 47.25 72.61
CA SER A 783 -53.09 48.16 73.67
C SER A 783 -53.54 47.43 74.94
N ARG A 784 -54.20 46.26 74.82
CA ARG A 784 -54.55 45.44 76.00
C ARG A 784 -53.34 44.78 76.64
N LEU A 785 -52.38 44.31 75.86
CA LEU A 785 -51.10 43.81 76.40
C LEU A 785 -50.34 44.92 77.12
N GLU A 786 -50.27 46.12 76.54
CA GLU A 786 -49.64 47.29 77.17
C GLU A 786 -50.33 47.66 78.48
N LYS A 787 -51.67 47.68 78.52
CA LYS A 787 -52.41 47.90 79.78
C LYS A 787 -52.15 46.81 80.81
N LEU A 788 -52.12 45.54 80.40
CA LEU A 788 -51.83 44.41 81.29
C LEU A 788 -50.40 44.51 81.86
N ILE A 789 -49.42 44.83 81.02
CA ILE A 789 -48.03 45.07 81.39
C ILE A 789 -47.92 46.29 82.31
N GLN A 790 -48.65 47.38 82.04
CA GLN A 790 -48.68 48.58 82.88
C GLN A 790 -49.34 48.29 84.24
N THR A 791 -50.43 47.53 84.31
CA THR A 791 -51.02 47.09 85.59
C THR A 791 -50.10 46.15 86.35
N HIS A 792 -49.41 45.23 85.66
CA HIS A 792 -48.39 44.40 86.29
C HIS A 792 -47.21 45.25 86.77
N HIS A 793 -46.76 46.25 86.02
CA HIS A 793 -45.74 47.20 86.46
C HIS A 793 -46.20 47.99 87.67
N ALA A 794 -47.44 48.50 87.67
CA ALA A 794 -48.03 49.22 88.80
C ALA A 794 -48.12 48.32 90.04
N HIS A 795 -48.59 47.07 89.90
CA HIS A 795 -48.62 46.07 90.96
C HIS A 795 -47.22 45.66 91.42
N THR A 796 -46.26 45.54 90.52
CA THR A 796 -44.86 45.25 90.86
C THR A 796 -44.24 46.42 91.61
N ILE A 797 -44.57 47.67 91.25
CA ILE A 797 -44.11 48.88 91.95
C ILE A 797 -44.79 49.01 93.31
N THR A 798 -46.08 48.67 93.45
CA THR A 798 -46.75 48.64 94.77
C THR A 798 -46.28 47.48 95.63
N ALA A 799 -46.03 46.31 95.05
CA ALA A 799 -45.44 45.17 95.73
C ALA A 799 -44.00 45.48 96.17
N ALA A 800 -43.19 46.10 95.32
CA ALA A 800 -41.85 46.58 95.67
C ALA A 800 -41.88 47.72 96.70
N GLY A 801 -42.94 48.56 96.73
CA GLY A 801 -43.15 49.56 97.77
C GLY A 801 -43.56 48.96 99.12
N LEU A 802 -44.32 47.87 99.12
CA LEU A 802 -44.64 47.05 100.30
C LEU A 802 -43.42 46.25 100.77
N GLU A 803 -42.62 45.74 99.85
CA GLU A 803 -41.36 45.01 100.11
C GLU A 803 -40.31 45.96 100.69
N SER A 804 -40.23 47.20 100.19
CA SER A 804 -39.38 48.27 100.77
C SER A 804 -39.88 48.75 102.14
N ALA A 805 -41.19 48.78 102.39
CA ALA A 805 -41.75 49.11 103.71
C ALA A 805 -41.61 47.95 104.72
N LEU A 806 -41.53 46.71 104.23
CA LEU A 806 -41.20 45.51 105.02
C LEU A 806 -39.70 45.47 105.32
N GLU A 807 -38.83 45.82 104.37
CA GLU A 807 -37.38 45.97 104.57
C GLU A 807 -37.05 47.08 105.59
N ASP A 808 -37.77 48.22 105.60
CA ASP A 808 -37.61 49.27 106.62
C ASP A 808 -38.05 48.83 108.04
N MET A 809 -39.06 47.95 108.13
CA MET A 809 -39.45 47.32 109.41
C MET A 809 -38.42 46.27 109.85
N GLU A 810 -37.85 45.52 108.91
CA GLU A 810 -36.80 44.53 109.16
C GLU A 810 -35.48 45.19 109.58
N ASP A 811 -35.13 46.35 109.02
CA ASP A 811 -33.99 47.18 109.43
C ASP A 811 -34.17 47.81 110.83
N GLY A 812 -35.41 48.17 111.20
CA GLY A 812 -35.75 48.60 112.57
C GLY A 812 -35.63 47.47 113.60
N PHE A 813 -36.00 46.25 113.22
CA PHE A 813 -35.88 45.04 114.05
C PHE A 813 -34.41 44.57 114.18
N ILE A 814 -33.62 44.70 113.11
CA ILE A 814 -32.20 44.37 113.06
C ILE A 814 -31.36 45.42 113.84
N ARG A 815 -31.73 46.70 113.83
CA ARG A 815 -31.09 47.73 114.70
C ARG A 815 -31.32 47.46 116.20
N GLY A 816 -32.51 47.02 116.60
CA GLY A 816 -32.78 46.61 118.00
C GLY A 816 -32.01 45.35 118.43
N TYR A 817 -31.76 44.42 117.50
CA TYR A 817 -30.91 43.24 117.74
C TYR A 817 -29.41 43.55 117.75
N GLN A 818 -28.99 44.64 117.10
CA GLN A 818 -27.60 45.11 117.08
C GLN A 818 -27.21 45.83 118.39
N ASP A 819 -28.13 46.53 119.06
CA ASP A 819 -27.91 47.11 120.39
C ASP A 819 -27.71 46.04 121.49
N ALA A 820 -28.33 44.87 121.35
CA ALA A 820 -28.12 43.73 122.26
C ALA A 820 -26.79 42.99 122.03
N ARG A 821 -26.10 43.25 120.91
CA ARG A 821 -24.88 42.52 120.50
C ARG A 821 -23.58 43.33 120.73
N VAL A 822 -23.70 44.57 121.20
CA VAL A 822 -22.58 45.44 121.62
C VAL A 822 -21.99 45.03 122.98
N VAL A 823 -22.59 44.07 123.71
CA VAL A 823 -22.14 43.62 125.04
C VAL A 823 -21.08 42.50 125.01
N LEU A 824 -20.82 41.84 123.88
CA LEU A 824 -19.76 40.82 123.81
C LEU A 824 -18.91 40.95 122.55
N ALA A 825 -18.04 41.96 122.57
CA ALA A 825 -16.64 41.98 122.10
C ALA A 825 -16.30 41.44 120.68
N ALA A 826 -15.37 41.97 119.89
CA ALA A 826 -14.61 43.20 119.84
C ALA A 826 -13.81 43.13 118.51
N THR A 827 -13.93 44.15 117.63
CA THR A 827 -12.88 44.64 116.70
C THR A 827 -12.48 43.76 115.47
N PRO A 828 -11.88 44.32 114.38
CA PRO A 828 -12.66 44.75 113.21
C PRO A 828 -12.00 44.49 111.82
N ARG A 829 -12.72 44.91 110.74
CA ARG A 829 -12.26 45.18 109.34
C ARG A 829 -12.10 43.95 108.43
N ARG A 830 -12.48 43.95 107.13
CA ARG A 830 -12.67 45.05 106.17
C ARG A 830 -13.51 44.59 104.96
N SER A 831 -14.51 45.40 104.60
CA SER A 831 -15.04 45.73 103.26
C SER A 831 -14.75 44.83 102.04
N ARG A 832 -15.80 44.46 101.30
CA ARG A 832 -16.12 45.09 100.00
C ARG A 832 -17.49 44.65 99.45
N SER A 833 -18.10 45.59 98.76
CA SER A 833 -19.48 45.72 98.29
C SER A 833 -19.56 45.35 96.78
N PRO A 834 -20.67 45.60 96.04
CA PRO A 834 -21.42 44.53 95.36
C PRO A 834 -21.59 44.84 93.85
N THR A 835 -22.62 44.24 93.23
CA THR A 835 -23.29 44.64 91.97
C THR A 835 -22.57 44.28 90.67
N ARG A 836 -23.21 43.96 89.53
CA ARG A 836 -24.59 43.72 89.08
C ARG A 836 -24.50 43.41 87.57
N ALA A 837 -25.56 42.80 87.03
CA ALA A 837 -26.02 42.91 85.63
C ALA A 837 -25.41 42.05 84.50
N LYS A 838 -26.33 41.25 83.95
CA LYS A 838 -26.84 41.26 82.57
C LYS A 838 -26.09 40.52 81.45
N THR A 839 -26.90 39.65 80.84
CA THR A 839 -27.13 39.43 79.39
C THR A 839 -26.15 38.63 78.54
N ARG A 840 -26.82 37.71 77.82
CA ARG A 840 -26.74 37.38 76.39
C ARG A 840 -25.81 36.24 75.95
N ALA A 841 -26.50 35.27 75.36
CA ALA A 841 -25.99 34.23 74.50
C ALA A 841 -25.25 34.76 73.27
N ARG A 842 -24.26 33.99 72.81
CA ARG A 842 -23.91 33.84 71.40
C ARG A 842 -23.24 32.48 71.12
N SER A 843 -23.89 31.73 70.23
CA SER A 843 -23.37 30.92 69.12
C SER A 843 -22.21 29.93 69.35
N MET A 844 -22.56 28.65 69.26
CA MET A 844 -21.72 27.56 68.75
C MET A 844 -21.87 27.46 67.21
N SER A 845 -20.75 27.33 66.52
CA SER A 845 -20.60 26.69 65.17
C SER A 845 -20.64 25.14 65.35
N PRO A 846 -20.43 24.23 64.37
CA PRO A 846 -20.25 24.29 62.90
C PRO A 846 -21.05 23.18 62.13
N VAL A 847 -20.88 23.06 60.80
CA VAL A 847 -20.47 21.83 60.06
C VAL A 847 -20.99 21.75 58.60
N ARG A 848 -20.04 21.44 57.72
CA ARG A 848 -20.05 20.93 56.33
C ARG A 848 -21.25 20.07 55.89
N ARG A 849 -21.64 20.20 54.62
CA ARG A 849 -21.42 19.15 53.57
C ARG A 849 -21.89 19.60 52.18
N ASP A 850 -20.96 19.49 51.23
CA ASP A 850 -21.17 19.20 49.80
C ASP A 850 -21.71 17.75 49.68
N PRO A 851 -22.47 17.36 48.63
CA PRO A 851 -21.82 16.95 47.38
C PRO A 851 -22.60 17.20 46.07
N ARG A 852 -21.83 17.38 44.99
CA ARG A 852 -22.20 17.06 43.60
C ARG A 852 -22.55 15.57 43.40
N SER A 853 -23.55 15.29 42.57
CA SER A 853 -23.57 14.17 41.61
C SER A 853 -24.78 14.28 40.65
N TYR A 854 -24.48 14.10 39.36
CA TYR A 854 -25.29 14.18 38.13
C TYR A 854 -25.86 15.54 37.71
#